data_AF-S3T775-F1
#
_entry.id   AF-S3T775-F1
#
_cell.length_a   1.000
_cell.length_b   1.000
_cell.length_c   1.000
_cell.angle_alpha   90.00
_cell.angle_beta   90.00
_cell.angle_gamma   90.00
#
_symmetry.space_group_name_H-M   'P 1'
#
loop_
_entity.id
_entity.type
_entity.pdbx_description
1 polymer ?
#
loop_
_entity_poly.entity_id
_entity_poly.type
_entity_poly.pdbx_seq_one_letter_code
_entity_poly.pdbx_strand_id
1 'polypeptide(L)'
;MKSSLSPIKECIDPNDLPETIVNSSYPKPRWMLNESINDKTWYLSKVGINLSFYKENINKAQKFEFKQRIADNEYLTDKINEALLIDIRNSLLYLDSTGKITRPTRISDIAISVIHLIYHANEFRIAKSEPLVRSLEQIKFKELKHYLLSFNVERALFEKAVNFILIKWNSRSDINWSLIKTEFALTTREFKSLKYKIIKYLESKDDSFTSKLMYKREYNNACTREFDIDFDLFPSQSTISNEISKLEAFFTARTAQKYKFKYSPMKLFSSGRTIFDEMIDRVKTPLMPISLSLHTTSSALHFARVYGEPLRQYLSDLSKGEVNRIKELGIALSTSRKYSLEIKNYVYKTTKIPDALKPLIITSWEKGDDNKFDYSELRNGMSVNMAIRLYTAAIWILIASFSAGRATSLRTLNRNCFVQSPVDGLFDIVMKIPKSSERLELEKVHRPIPDLIYDYGLEFALMVCELEERRGFIGDENELFLFGCALSYRSISAAREDGGENSKHPLSDDYINASINMFMDWIESPLIGGKRWYPSTHQFRRLFAVVYFNFSDQVGLDELSWFMGHSNLDQTFYYAEVSPDDEWIDEAEATIARIGASLNKHINGDEAVRSIINKARQSTNISTVLETLVRRLIDEHKEKTGQQVRFCKIDGNEVFFYFIKP
;
A
#
# COMPACT_ATOMS: atom_id res chain seq x y z
N MET A 1 33.69 17.47 -24.82
CA MET A 1 32.25 17.78 -24.89
C MET A 1 31.61 17.25 -23.62
N LYS A 2 31.17 18.13 -22.72
CA LYS A 2 30.45 17.75 -21.50
C LYS A 2 29.04 17.36 -21.92
N SER A 3 28.64 16.10 -21.71
CA SER A 3 27.26 15.67 -21.89
C SER A 3 26.38 16.47 -20.92
N SER A 4 25.51 17.32 -21.46
CA SER A 4 24.51 18.11 -20.75
C SER A 4 23.34 17.29 -20.21
N LEU A 5 23.50 15.97 -20.07
CA LEU A 5 22.47 15.09 -19.53
C LEU A 5 22.57 15.07 -18.01
N SER A 6 21.60 15.73 -17.36
CA SER A 6 21.28 15.56 -15.95
C SER A 6 21.15 14.06 -15.64
N PRO A 7 21.74 13.54 -14.55
CA PRO A 7 21.68 12.13 -14.25
C PRO A 7 20.23 11.74 -13.92
N ILE A 8 19.58 11.05 -14.87
CA ILE A 8 18.33 10.28 -14.73
C ILE A 8 17.03 11.12 -14.70
N LYS A 9 16.80 12.06 -15.62
CA LYS A 9 15.44 12.62 -15.81
C LYS A 9 14.89 12.61 -17.23
N GLU A 10 15.69 12.45 -18.27
CA GLU A 10 15.17 12.42 -19.63
C GLU A 10 15.83 11.26 -20.37
N CYS A 11 15.02 10.41 -21.01
CA CYS A 11 15.50 9.28 -21.81
C CYS A 11 15.89 9.71 -23.24
N ILE A 12 15.71 10.98 -23.57
CA ILE A 12 16.01 11.61 -24.86
C ILE A 12 16.69 12.95 -24.57
N ASP A 13 17.68 13.32 -25.38
CA ASP A 13 18.24 14.67 -25.34
C ASP A 13 17.15 15.71 -25.68
N PRO A 14 17.01 16.81 -24.92
CA PRO A 14 16.07 17.88 -25.24
C PRO A 14 16.08 18.35 -26.70
N ASN A 15 17.23 18.29 -27.37
CA ASN A 15 17.39 18.70 -28.76
C ASN A 15 16.75 17.73 -29.76
N ASP A 16 16.67 16.44 -29.42
CA ASP A 16 16.11 15.38 -30.27
C ASP A 16 14.60 15.19 -30.02
N LEU A 17 14.08 15.78 -28.95
CA LEU A 17 12.68 15.68 -28.55
C LEU A 17 11.68 16.23 -29.60
N PRO A 18 11.92 17.38 -30.28
CA PRO A 18 11.01 17.87 -31.31
C PRO A 18 10.88 16.89 -32.49
N GLU A 19 12.00 16.34 -32.97
CA GLU A 19 12.00 15.37 -34.07
C GLU A 19 11.29 14.07 -33.65
N THR A 20 11.56 13.61 -32.43
CA THR A 20 10.89 12.42 -31.87
C THR A 20 9.38 12.58 -31.81
N ILE A 21 8.89 13.76 -31.40
CA ILE A 21 7.46 14.06 -31.33
C ILE A 21 6.84 14.03 -32.73
N VAL A 22 7.47 14.69 -33.70
CA VAL A 22 6.96 14.78 -35.09
C VAL A 22 6.90 13.39 -35.73
N ASN A 23 7.94 12.58 -35.55
CA ASN A 23 8.05 11.24 -36.14
C ASN A 23 7.37 10.15 -35.30
N SER A 24 6.85 10.48 -34.10
CA SER A 24 6.34 9.51 -33.12
C SER A 24 7.35 8.38 -32.80
N SER A 25 8.65 8.67 -32.87
CA SER A 25 9.75 7.71 -32.77
C SER A 25 10.31 7.61 -31.35
N TYR A 26 9.43 7.38 -30.37
CA TYR A 26 9.84 7.31 -28.95
C TYR A 26 10.72 6.08 -28.66
N PRO A 27 11.72 6.21 -27.77
CA PRO A 27 12.48 5.07 -27.30
C PRO A 27 11.59 4.14 -26.49
N LYS A 28 11.94 2.84 -26.48
CA LYS A 28 11.27 1.87 -25.63
C LYS A 28 11.52 2.21 -24.15
N PRO A 29 10.47 2.39 -23.32
CA PRO A 29 10.63 2.59 -21.89
C PRO A 29 11.39 1.43 -21.24
N ARG A 30 12.29 1.72 -20.28
CA ARG A 30 13.12 0.69 -19.62
C ARG A 30 12.29 -0.39 -18.91
N TRP A 31 11.11 -0.03 -18.43
CA TRP A 31 10.21 -0.93 -17.72
C TRP A 31 9.32 -1.77 -18.63
N MET A 32 9.27 -1.46 -19.93
CA MET A 32 8.45 -2.14 -20.92
C MET A 32 9.15 -3.42 -21.38
N LEU A 33 8.46 -4.54 -21.22
CA LEU A 33 8.97 -5.87 -21.55
C LEU A 33 8.66 -6.27 -23.01
N ASN A 34 7.86 -5.49 -23.72
CA ASN A 34 7.54 -5.71 -25.13
C ASN A 34 8.77 -5.53 -26.03
N GLU A 35 8.68 -6.09 -27.24
CA GLU A 35 9.61 -5.76 -28.32
C GLU A 35 9.27 -4.42 -28.97
N SER A 36 7.97 -4.11 -29.10
CA SER A 36 7.49 -2.90 -29.76
C SER A 36 6.63 -2.04 -28.84
N ILE A 37 6.88 -0.73 -28.87
CA ILE A 37 6.04 0.28 -28.21
C ILE A 37 4.63 0.34 -28.81
N ASN A 38 4.46 -0.16 -30.04
CA ASN A 38 3.20 -0.09 -30.77
C ASN A 38 2.23 -1.24 -30.48
N ASP A 39 2.64 -2.20 -29.66
CA ASP A 39 1.82 -3.36 -29.29
C ASP A 39 0.50 -2.93 -28.63
N LYS A 40 -0.58 -3.65 -28.95
CA LYS A 40 -1.92 -3.42 -28.36
C LYS A 40 -2.01 -3.81 -26.88
N THR A 41 -0.98 -4.50 -26.38
CA THR A 41 -0.86 -4.96 -25.00
C THR A 41 0.54 -4.65 -24.53
N TRP A 42 0.68 -3.89 -23.47
CA TRP A 42 1.95 -3.64 -22.81
C TRP A 42 2.13 -4.55 -21.59
N TYR A 43 3.31 -5.17 -21.52
CA TYR A 43 3.80 -5.92 -20.38
C TYR A 43 4.77 -5.03 -19.61
N LEU A 44 4.39 -4.72 -18.38
CA LEU A 44 5.05 -3.77 -17.51
C LEU A 44 5.74 -4.53 -16.37
N SER A 45 7.02 -4.26 -16.16
CA SER A 45 7.70 -4.73 -14.95
C SER A 45 7.05 -4.15 -13.68
N LYS A 46 7.08 -4.92 -12.58
CA LYS A 46 6.62 -4.45 -11.26
C LYS A 46 7.79 -3.84 -10.52
N VAL A 47 7.52 -2.72 -9.85
CA VAL A 47 8.50 -2.02 -9.01
C VAL A 47 9.06 -2.98 -7.95
N GLY A 48 10.39 -3.12 -7.87
CA GLY A 48 11.06 -4.00 -6.91
C GLY A 48 11.36 -5.42 -7.40
N ILE A 49 10.94 -5.78 -8.60
CA ILE A 49 11.26 -7.05 -9.23
C ILE A 49 12.30 -6.80 -10.33
N ASN A 50 13.37 -7.60 -10.37
CA ASN A 50 14.43 -7.47 -11.37
C ASN A 50 13.88 -7.71 -12.79
N LEU A 51 14.40 -7.02 -13.80
CA LEU A 51 14.02 -7.25 -15.20
C LEU A 51 14.38 -8.66 -15.69
N SER A 52 15.48 -9.24 -15.19
CA SER A 52 15.90 -10.60 -15.53
C SER A 52 14.81 -11.64 -15.21
N PHE A 53 14.10 -11.46 -14.10
CA PHE A 53 12.99 -12.32 -13.68
C PHE A 53 11.92 -12.47 -14.78
N TYR A 54 11.66 -11.42 -15.55
CA TYR A 54 10.61 -11.43 -16.57
C TYR A 54 11.02 -12.10 -17.89
N LYS A 55 12.31 -12.39 -18.12
CA LYS A 55 12.75 -13.10 -19.33
C LYS A 55 12.07 -14.46 -19.47
N GLU A 56 11.85 -15.15 -18.35
CA GLU A 56 11.21 -16.47 -18.30
C GLU A 56 9.78 -16.40 -17.77
N ASN A 57 9.35 -15.25 -17.22
CA ASN A 57 8.09 -15.08 -16.49
C ASN A 57 7.23 -13.88 -16.97
N ILE A 58 7.21 -13.60 -18.27
CA ILE A 58 6.48 -12.45 -18.83
C ILE A 58 4.98 -12.43 -18.47
N ASN A 59 4.37 -13.61 -18.28
CA ASN A 59 2.98 -13.76 -17.83
C ASN A 59 2.69 -13.22 -16.42
N LYS A 60 3.72 -13.00 -15.59
CA LYS A 60 3.60 -12.42 -14.24
C LYS A 60 3.80 -10.91 -14.21
N ALA A 61 4.20 -10.32 -15.33
CA ALA A 61 4.27 -8.88 -15.53
C ALA A 61 2.89 -8.24 -15.32
N GLN A 62 2.87 -6.96 -14.96
CA GLN A 62 1.63 -6.21 -14.99
C GLN A 62 1.22 -6.03 -16.46
N LYS A 63 0.01 -6.46 -16.80
CA LYS A 63 -0.52 -6.37 -18.16
C LYS A 63 -1.40 -5.13 -18.29
N PHE A 64 -1.18 -4.32 -19.31
CA PHE A 64 -2.05 -3.23 -19.71
C PHE A 64 -2.50 -3.42 -21.16
N GLU A 65 -3.78 -3.71 -21.36
CA GLU A 65 -4.36 -3.89 -22.69
C GLU A 65 -5.06 -2.61 -23.16
N PHE A 66 -4.72 -2.12 -24.36
CA PHE A 66 -5.41 -0.99 -24.98
C PHE A 66 -6.78 -1.35 -25.52
N LYS A 67 -7.14 -2.64 -25.61
CA LYS A 67 -8.49 -3.12 -25.97
C LYS A 67 -9.48 -2.87 -24.83
N GLN A 68 -9.66 -1.60 -24.47
CA GLN A 68 -10.63 -1.12 -23.52
C GLN A 68 -11.86 -0.60 -24.26
N ARG A 69 -13.04 -0.84 -23.69
CA ARG A 69 -14.26 -0.23 -24.23
C ARG A 69 -14.19 1.29 -24.04
N ILE A 70 -14.71 2.04 -25.00
CA ILE A 70 -14.88 3.49 -24.92
C ILE A 70 -16.30 3.95 -25.24
N ALA A 71 -17.16 3.05 -25.71
CA ALA A 71 -18.60 3.20 -25.84
C ALA A 71 -19.22 1.79 -25.85
N ASP A 72 -20.55 1.71 -25.89
CA ASP A 72 -21.23 0.42 -26.03
C ASP A 72 -20.86 -0.22 -27.37
N ASN A 73 -20.35 -1.45 -27.31
CA ASN A 73 -19.85 -2.23 -28.46
C ASN A 73 -18.66 -1.65 -29.23
N GLU A 74 -17.99 -0.61 -28.73
CA GLU A 74 -16.79 -0.05 -29.36
C GLU A 74 -15.57 -0.06 -28.42
N TYR A 75 -14.40 -0.38 -28.99
CA TYR A 75 -13.12 -0.44 -28.32
C TYR A 75 -12.17 0.65 -28.81
N LEU A 76 -11.25 1.08 -27.94
CA LEU A 76 -10.20 2.04 -28.29
C LEU A 76 -9.31 1.55 -29.44
N THR A 77 -9.14 0.22 -29.58
CA THR A 77 -8.33 -0.40 -30.65
C THR A 77 -9.04 -0.54 -31.98
N ASP A 78 -10.32 -0.14 -32.08
CA ASP A 78 -11.06 -0.19 -33.34
C ASP A 78 -10.55 0.89 -34.30
N LYS A 79 -10.57 0.61 -35.61
CA LYS A 79 -9.96 1.49 -36.63
C LYS A 79 -10.52 2.91 -36.60
N ILE A 80 -11.80 3.08 -36.28
CA ILE A 80 -12.46 4.39 -36.16
C ILE A 80 -11.90 5.25 -35.01
N ASN A 81 -11.24 4.63 -34.03
CA ASN A 81 -10.69 5.27 -32.83
C ASN A 81 -9.15 5.36 -32.86
N GLU A 82 -8.53 5.10 -34.00
CA GLU A 82 -7.07 5.08 -34.18
C GLU A 82 -6.40 6.39 -33.72
N ALA A 83 -7.02 7.54 -34.00
CA ALA A 83 -6.51 8.83 -33.55
C ALA A 83 -6.40 8.93 -32.01
N LEU A 84 -7.42 8.47 -31.27
CA LEU A 84 -7.39 8.43 -29.81
C LEU A 84 -6.30 7.49 -29.30
N LEU A 85 -6.19 6.29 -29.88
CA LEU A 85 -5.19 5.31 -29.47
C LEU A 85 -3.77 5.85 -29.64
N ILE A 86 -3.48 6.45 -30.80
CA ILE A 86 -2.16 7.03 -31.10
C ILE A 86 -1.85 8.17 -30.14
N ASP A 87 -2.76 9.12 -29.95
CA ASP A 87 -2.51 10.27 -29.08
C ASP A 87 -2.35 9.85 -27.60
N ILE A 88 -3.12 8.88 -27.13
CA ILE A 88 -2.97 8.32 -25.78
C ILE A 88 -1.59 7.66 -25.63
N ARG A 89 -1.21 6.79 -26.58
CA ARG A 89 0.06 6.07 -26.54
C ARG A 89 1.26 7.02 -26.58
N ASN A 90 1.25 7.98 -27.51
CA ASN A 90 2.30 8.99 -27.65
C ASN A 90 2.42 9.85 -26.39
N SER A 91 1.30 10.21 -25.77
CA SER A 91 1.31 10.97 -24.51
C SER A 91 2.02 10.21 -23.39
N LEU A 92 1.75 8.91 -23.24
CA LEU A 92 2.37 8.08 -22.21
C LEU A 92 3.87 7.92 -22.45
N LEU A 93 4.28 7.67 -23.69
CA LEU A 93 5.70 7.54 -24.07
C LEU A 93 6.46 8.87 -23.92
N TYR A 94 5.81 9.99 -24.23
CA TYR A 94 6.37 11.33 -24.00
C TYR A 94 6.61 11.61 -22.51
N LEU A 95 5.66 11.25 -21.64
CA LEU A 95 5.81 11.46 -20.19
C LEU A 95 6.94 10.61 -19.60
N ASP A 96 7.14 9.40 -20.12
CA ASP A 96 8.29 8.55 -19.75
C ASP A 96 9.61 9.13 -20.29
N SER A 97 9.62 9.51 -21.57
CA SER A 97 10.82 10.03 -22.25
C SER A 97 11.33 11.34 -21.64
N THR A 98 10.44 12.17 -21.13
CA THR A 98 10.76 13.42 -20.41
C THR A 98 10.93 13.21 -18.90
N GLY A 99 10.91 11.95 -18.43
CA GLY A 99 10.98 11.50 -17.04
C GLY A 99 10.03 12.19 -16.07
N LYS A 100 8.91 12.71 -16.58
CA LYS A 100 7.77 13.14 -15.76
C LYS A 100 7.09 11.95 -15.08
N ILE A 101 7.29 10.75 -15.62
CA ILE A 101 6.84 9.51 -15.00
C ILE A 101 7.97 8.49 -15.07
N THR A 102 8.30 7.90 -13.92
CA THR A 102 9.31 6.85 -13.80
C THR A 102 8.73 5.51 -13.35
N ARG A 103 7.43 5.49 -12.98
CA ARG A 103 6.75 4.31 -12.43
C ARG A 103 5.81 3.66 -13.45
N PRO A 104 5.95 2.35 -13.73
CA PRO A 104 5.12 1.67 -14.74
C PRO A 104 3.63 1.68 -14.37
N THR A 105 3.31 1.54 -13.08
CA THR A 105 1.94 1.58 -12.58
C THR A 105 1.25 2.92 -12.87
N ARG A 106 2.00 4.03 -12.77
CA ARG A 106 1.45 5.38 -13.00
C ARG A 106 1.06 5.59 -14.47
N ILE A 107 1.77 4.96 -15.41
CA ILE A 107 1.43 4.97 -16.84
C ILE A 107 0.07 4.30 -17.06
N SER A 108 -0.13 3.10 -16.50
CA SER A 108 -1.44 2.43 -16.57
C SER A 108 -2.54 3.26 -15.93
N ASP A 109 -2.29 3.85 -14.76
CA ASP A 109 -3.28 4.67 -14.05
C ASP A 109 -3.75 5.87 -14.87
N ILE A 110 -2.82 6.57 -15.53
CA ILE A 110 -3.14 7.71 -16.40
C ILE A 110 -3.95 7.24 -17.62
N ALA A 111 -3.49 6.20 -18.30
CA ALA A 111 -4.18 5.65 -19.45
C ALA A 111 -5.63 5.24 -19.11
N ILE A 112 -5.82 4.52 -18.01
CA ILE A 112 -7.13 4.10 -17.51
C ILE A 112 -8.02 5.31 -17.19
N SER A 113 -7.47 6.37 -16.59
CA SER A 113 -8.24 7.56 -16.23
C SER A 113 -8.72 8.32 -17.47
N VAL A 114 -7.88 8.46 -18.49
CA VAL A 114 -8.25 9.07 -19.77
C VAL A 114 -9.29 8.22 -20.51
N ILE A 115 -9.12 6.90 -20.53
CA ILE A 115 -10.09 5.98 -21.14
C ILE A 115 -11.44 6.05 -20.43
N HIS A 116 -11.46 6.11 -19.09
CA HIS A 116 -12.69 6.29 -18.33
C HIS A 116 -13.35 7.64 -18.60
N LEU A 117 -12.57 8.72 -18.76
CA LEU A 117 -13.10 10.02 -19.16
C LEU A 117 -13.75 9.96 -20.55
N ILE A 118 -13.10 9.32 -21.53
CA ILE A 118 -13.66 9.14 -22.88
C ILE A 118 -14.96 8.31 -22.82
N TYR A 119 -14.95 7.20 -22.07
CA TYR A 119 -16.13 6.36 -21.90
C TYR A 119 -17.30 7.17 -21.31
N HIS A 120 -17.04 7.92 -20.24
CA HIS A 120 -18.05 8.74 -19.57
C HIS A 120 -18.57 9.86 -20.49
N ALA A 121 -17.68 10.51 -21.24
CA ALA A 121 -18.07 11.51 -22.23
C ALA A 121 -18.99 10.90 -23.31
N ASN A 122 -18.69 9.69 -23.77
CA ASN A 122 -19.50 8.98 -24.75
C ASN A 122 -20.87 8.55 -24.17
N GLU A 123 -20.94 8.03 -22.95
CA GLU A 123 -22.23 7.79 -22.26
C GLU A 123 -23.07 9.07 -22.18
N PHE A 124 -22.44 10.18 -21.80
CA PHE A 124 -23.09 11.49 -21.71
C PHE A 124 -23.60 12.01 -23.06
N ARG A 125 -22.90 11.70 -24.16
CA ARG A 125 -23.29 12.07 -25.51
C ARG A 125 -24.40 11.18 -26.06
N ILE A 126 -24.34 9.87 -25.83
CA ILE A 126 -25.38 8.93 -26.24
C ILE A 126 -26.73 9.34 -25.65
N ALA A 127 -26.76 9.69 -24.36
CA ALA A 127 -27.97 10.17 -23.69
C ALA A 127 -28.56 11.46 -24.31
N LYS A 128 -27.76 12.20 -25.08
CA LYS A 128 -28.15 13.45 -25.77
C LYS A 128 -28.19 13.30 -27.29
N SER A 129 -28.03 12.09 -27.81
CA SER A 129 -27.91 11.80 -29.24
C SER A 129 -26.79 12.63 -29.93
N GLU A 130 -25.72 12.94 -29.21
CA GLU A 130 -24.52 13.62 -29.74
C GLU A 130 -23.51 12.59 -30.31
N PRO A 131 -22.70 12.95 -31.33
CA PRO A 131 -21.71 12.04 -31.91
C PRO A 131 -20.59 11.71 -30.92
N LEU A 132 -20.15 10.44 -30.93
CA LEU A 132 -19.09 9.96 -30.05
C LEU A 132 -17.76 10.71 -30.23
N VAL A 133 -16.96 10.75 -29.17
CA VAL A 133 -15.61 11.29 -29.16
C VAL A 133 -14.72 10.42 -30.04
N ARG A 134 -14.13 11.02 -31.08
CA ARG A 134 -13.18 10.40 -32.02
C ARG A 134 -11.76 10.96 -31.94
N SER A 135 -11.58 12.07 -31.23
CA SER A 135 -10.27 12.68 -30.96
C SER A 135 -10.27 13.44 -29.63
N LEU A 136 -9.12 13.60 -28.99
CA LEU A 136 -9.03 14.19 -27.64
C LEU A 136 -9.51 15.65 -27.59
N GLU A 137 -9.37 16.38 -28.71
CA GLU A 137 -9.83 17.77 -28.83
C GLU A 137 -11.35 17.93 -28.78
N GLN A 138 -12.09 16.84 -29.02
CA GLN A 138 -13.55 16.84 -29.02
C GLN A 138 -14.11 16.77 -27.60
N ILE A 139 -13.33 16.33 -26.60
CA ILE A 139 -13.78 16.28 -25.21
C ILE A 139 -14.10 17.71 -24.77
N LYS A 140 -15.34 17.94 -24.33
CA LYS A 140 -15.87 19.26 -23.94
C LYS A 140 -15.65 19.51 -22.45
N PHE A 141 -15.56 20.79 -22.04
CA PHE A 141 -15.45 21.16 -20.62
C PHE A 141 -16.59 20.57 -19.78
N LYS A 142 -17.83 20.61 -20.30
CA LYS A 142 -19.01 20.03 -19.64
C LYS A 142 -18.86 18.53 -19.34
N GLU A 143 -18.21 17.79 -20.22
CA GLU A 143 -17.99 16.33 -20.09
C GLU A 143 -16.91 16.03 -19.05
N LEU A 144 -15.81 16.79 -19.06
CA LEU A 144 -14.77 16.68 -18.04
C LEU A 144 -15.29 17.04 -16.63
N LYS A 145 -16.06 18.14 -16.52
CA LYS A 145 -16.69 18.53 -15.25
C LYS A 145 -17.65 17.44 -14.76
N HIS A 146 -18.51 16.91 -15.63
CA HIS A 146 -19.43 15.83 -15.30
C HIS A 146 -18.71 14.54 -14.86
N TYR A 147 -17.58 14.22 -15.51
CA TYR A 147 -16.76 13.08 -15.13
C TYR A 147 -16.22 13.21 -13.70
N LEU A 148 -15.70 14.38 -13.32
CA LEU A 148 -15.21 14.56 -11.96
C LEU A 148 -16.36 14.55 -10.94
N LEU A 149 -17.49 15.20 -11.24
CA LEU A 149 -18.66 15.21 -10.35
C LEU A 149 -19.23 13.81 -10.06
N SER A 150 -19.10 12.86 -11.00
CA SER A 150 -19.58 11.48 -10.83
C SER A 150 -18.87 10.66 -9.73
N PHE A 151 -17.85 11.22 -9.09
CA PHE A 151 -17.24 10.64 -7.89
C PHE A 151 -18.07 10.91 -6.62
N ASN A 152 -18.94 11.92 -6.64
CA ASN A 152 -19.93 12.16 -5.59
C ASN A 152 -21.15 11.25 -5.78
N VAL A 153 -21.83 10.93 -4.68
CA VAL A 153 -23.08 10.17 -4.70
C VAL A 153 -24.15 10.99 -4.00
N GLU A 154 -25.23 11.29 -4.70
CA GLU A 154 -26.36 11.99 -4.10
C GLU A 154 -27.10 11.09 -3.10
N ARG A 155 -27.45 11.65 -1.93
CA ARG A 155 -28.15 10.91 -0.86
C ARG A 155 -29.45 10.28 -1.33
N ALA A 156 -30.28 11.04 -2.05
CA ALA A 156 -31.56 10.55 -2.54
C ALA A 156 -31.40 9.35 -3.50
N LEU A 157 -30.37 9.37 -4.36
CA LEU A 157 -30.06 8.25 -5.23
C LEU A 157 -29.56 7.04 -4.42
N PHE A 158 -28.68 7.28 -3.46
CA PHE A 158 -28.13 6.24 -2.59
C PHE A 158 -29.23 5.51 -1.82
N GLU A 159 -30.10 6.24 -1.12
CA GLU A 159 -31.19 5.66 -0.32
C GLU A 159 -32.18 4.86 -1.19
N LYS A 160 -32.54 5.39 -2.37
CA LYS A 160 -33.38 4.66 -3.34
C LYS A 160 -32.74 3.35 -3.77
N ALA A 161 -31.43 3.37 -4.09
CA ALA A 161 -30.72 2.18 -4.52
C ALA A 161 -30.55 1.14 -3.40
N VAL A 162 -30.29 1.57 -2.17
CA VAL A 162 -30.23 0.69 -1.00
C VAL A 162 -31.58 0.02 -0.75
N ASN A 163 -32.67 0.80 -0.74
CA ASN A 163 -34.02 0.26 -0.55
C ASN A 163 -34.38 -0.74 -1.66
N PHE A 164 -34.07 -0.42 -2.91
CA PHE A 164 -34.26 -1.34 -4.04
C PHE A 164 -33.50 -2.66 -3.86
N ILE A 165 -32.28 -2.60 -3.29
CA ILE A 165 -31.47 -3.79 -3.03
C ILE A 165 -32.08 -4.64 -1.91
N LEU A 166 -32.39 -4.02 -0.77
CA LEU A 166 -32.88 -4.73 0.42
C LEU A 166 -34.26 -5.38 0.19
N ILE A 167 -35.05 -4.87 -0.75
CA ILE A 167 -36.34 -5.48 -1.15
C ILE A 167 -36.11 -6.75 -2.00
N LYS A 168 -35.05 -6.79 -2.82
CA LYS A 168 -34.87 -7.82 -3.86
C LYS A 168 -33.84 -8.89 -3.51
N TRP A 169 -32.86 -8.60 -2.67
CA TRP A 169 -31.73 -9.49 -2.41
C TRP A 169 -31.36 -9.55 -0.94
N ASN A 170 -31.00 -10.77 -0.49
CA ASN A 170 -30.62 -11.06 0.89
C ASN A 170 -29.11 -11.27 1.07
N SER A 171 -28.32 -11.23 -0.02
CA SER A 171 -26.88 -11.40 0.05
C SER A 171 -26.16 -10.61 -1.05
N ARG A 172 -24.89 -10.28 -0.82
CA ARG A 172 -24.08 -9.53 -1.79
C ARG A 172 -23.87 -10.29 -3.10
N SER A 173 -23.77 -11.61 -3.07
CA SER A 173 -23.52 -12.42 -4.28
C SER A 173 -24.70 -12.42 -5.23
N ASP A 174 -25.91 -12.20 -4.71
CA ASP A 174 -27.14 -12.30 -5.50
C ASP A 174 -27.49 -10.98 -6.20
N ILE A 175 -26.86 -9.87 -5.77
CA ILE A 175 -27.16 -8.53 -6.28
C ILE A 175 -26.84 -8.44 -7.78
N ASN A 176 -27.89 -8.19 -8.57
CA ASN A 176 -27.75 -7.90 -10.00
C ASN A 176 -27.35 -6.43 -10.19
N TRP A 177 -26.04 -6.19 -10.17
CA TRP A 177 -25.42 -4.87 -10.37
C TRP A 177 -25.77 -4.21 -11.72
N SER A 178 -25.93 -5.01 -12.77
CA SER A 178 -26.34 -4.54 -14.10
C SER A 178 -27.76 -3.96 -14.09
N LEU A 179 -28.70 -4.63 -13.40
CA LEU A 179 -30.07 -4.14 -13.26
C LEU A 179 -30.09 -2.78 -12.54
N ILE A 180 -29.31 -2.62 -11.47
CA ILE A 180 -29.23 -1.35 -10.73
C ILE A 180 -28.70 -0.23 -11.63
N LYS A 181 -27.63 -0.48 -12.41
CA LYS A 181 -27.11 0.54 -13.34
C LYS A 181 -28.20 1.02 -14.32
N THR A 182 -28.96 0.08 -14.89
CA THR A 182 -30.01 0.38 -15.88
C THR A 182 -31.21 1.07 -15.26
N GLU A 183 -31.70 0.58 -14.10
CA GLU A 183 -32.87 1.12 -13.40
C GLU A 183 -32.70 2.59 -13.04
N PHE A 184 -31.51 2.98 -12.61
CA PHE A 184 -31.19 4.36 -12.22
C PHE A 184 -30.56 5.18 -13.36
N ALA A 185 -30.52 4.65 -14.59
CA ALA A 185 -29.97 5.31 -15.77
C ALA A 185 -28.58 5.96 -15.57
N LEU A 186 -27.71 5.27 -14.83
CA LEU A 186 -26.41 5.80 -14.41
C LEU A 186 -25.33 5.59 -15.45
N THR A 187 -24.39 6.54 -15.57
CA THR A 187 -23.15 6.27 -16.28
C THR A 187 -22.34 5.18 -15.56
N THR A 188 -21.41 4.54 -16.26
CA THR A 188 -20.53 3.53 -15.68
C THR A 188 -19.72 4.10 -14.53
N ARG A 189 -19.33 5.38 -14.60
CA ARG A 189 -18.51 6.02 -13.58
C ARG A 189 -19.32 6.33 -12.31
N GLU A 190 -20.51 6.90 -12.47
CA GLU A 190 -21.47 7.16 -11.39
C GLU A 190 -21.84 5.86 -10.68
N PHE A 191 -22.18 4.83 -11.46
CA PHE A 191 -22.53 3.52 -10.95
C PHE A 191 -21.41 2.91 -10.10
N LYS A 192 -20.15 3.02 -10.54
CA LYS A 192 -19.02 2.52 -9.74
C LYS A 192 -18.87 3.24 -8.40
N SER A 193 -19.12 4.56 -8.36
CA SER A 193 -19.12 5.33 -7.10
C SER A 193 -20.25 4.88 -6.19
N LEU A 194 -21.48 4.83 -6.71
CA LEU A 194 -22.67 4.37 -5.99
C LEU A 194 -22.46 2.94 -5.45
N LYS A 195 -22.07 1.99 -6.30
CA LYS A 195 -21.81 0.60 -5.93
C LYS A 195 -20.81 0.47 -4.79
N TYR A 196 -19.71 1.23 -4.83
CA TYR A 196 -18.70 1.20 -3.78
C TYR A 196 -19.27 1.66 -2.42
N LYS A 197 -20.03 2.77 -2.41
CA LYS A 197 -20.65 3.29 -1.19
C LYS A 197 -21.72 2.34 -0.65
N ILE A 198 -22.55 1.77 -1.52
CA ILE A 198 -23.58 0.78 -1.15
C ILE A 198 -22.95 -0.45 -0.51
N ILE A 199 -21.90 -1.02 -1.13
CA ILE A 199 -21.23 -2.19 -0.57
C ILE A 199 -20.72 -1.88 0.84
N LYS A 200 -20.03 -0.74 1.03
CA LYS A 200 -19.54 -0.34 2.35
C LYS A 200 -20.65 -0.18 3.38
N TYR A 201 -21.78 0.40 2.99
CA TYR A 201 -22.93 0.55 3.86
C TYR A 201 -23.53 -0.81 4.24
N LEU A 202 -23.79 -1.69 3.27
CA LEU A 202 -24.36 -3.02 3.53
C LEU A 202 -23.42 -3.87 4.41
N GLU A 203 -22.11 -3.86 4.12
CA GLU A 203 -21.09 -4.54 4.95
C GLU A 203 -21.04 -3.99 6.38
N SER A 204 -21.41 -2.73 6.61
CA SER A 204 -21.45 -2.15 7.96
C SER A 204 -22.73 -2.48 8.74
N LYS A 205 -23.78 -2.97 8.06
CA LYS A 205 -25.10 -3.23 8.65
C LYS A 205 -25.39 -4.71 8.84
N ASP A 206 -24.89 -5.56 7.96
CA ASP A 206 -25.19 -6.99 7.97
C ASP A 206 -23.99 -7.80 7.45
N ASP A 207 -23.52 -8.73 8.30
CA ASP A 207 -22.42 -9.64 8.03
C ASP A 207 -22.66 -10.51 6.77
N SER A 208 -23.92 -10.74 6.39
CA SER A 208 -24.31 -11.48 5.18
C SER A 208 -23.84 -10.81 3.87
N PHE A 209 -23.55 -9.51 3.91
CA PHE A 209 -23.03 -8.74 2.77
C PHE A 209 -21.50 -8.60 2.77
N THR A 210 -20.81 -9.08 3.81
CA THR A 210 -19.35 -9.05 3.91
C THR A 210 -18.71 -9.96 2.85
N SER A 211 -17.67 -9.47 2.19
CA SER A 211 -16.89 -10.34 1.29
C SER A 211 -16.37 -11.57 2.05
N LYS A 212 -16.44 -12.75 1.43
CA LYS A 212 -15.86 -13.97 2.00
C LYS A 212 -14.35 -13.79 2.13
N LEU A 213 -13.88 -13.41 3.33
CA LEU A 213 -12.46 -13.36 3.65
C LEU A 213 -11.87 -14.77 3.54
N MET A 214 -10.59 -14.87 3.16
CA MET A 214 -9.86 -16.16 3.25
C MET A 214 -9.85 -16.71 4.69
N TYR A 215 -9.95 -15.84 5.69
CA TYR A 215 -10.05 -16.18 7.10
C TYR A 215 -11.23 -15.44 7.73
N LYS A 216 -12.16 -16.17 8.36
CA LYS A 216 -13.29 -15.60 9.09
C LYS A 216 -12.83 -15.24 10.50
N ARG A 217 -12.85 -13.94 10.79
CA ARG A 217 -12.49 -13.36 12.10
C ARG A 217 -13.45 -13.82 13.19
N GLU A 218 -12.96 -13.94 14.42
CA GLU A 218 -13.79 -14.19 15.60
C GLU A 218 -14.64 -12.97 15.99
N TYR A 219 -14.06 -11.77 15.89
CA TYR A 219 -14.71 -10.53 16.28
C TYR A 219 -14.75 -9.53 15.13
N ASN A 220 -15.64 -8.54 15.26
CA ASN A 220 -15.62 -7.35 14.42
C ASN A 220 -14.36 -6.53 14.67
N ASN A 221 -13.88 -5.83 13.64
CA ASN A 221 -12.66 -5.04 13.73
C ASN A 221 -12.90 -3.70 14.43
N ALA A 222 -12.20 -3.49 15.56
CA ALA A 222 -12.25 -2.26 16.35
C ALA A 222 -11.71 -1.03 15.61
N CYS A 223 -10.88 -1.24 14.58
CA CYS A 223 -10.29 -0.16 13.78
C CYS A 223 -11.21 0.31 12.61
N THR A 224 -12.34 -0.35 12.36
CA THR A 224 -13.23 0.05 11.27
C THR A 224 -14.18 1.13 11.73
N ARG A 225 -14.15 2.30 11.07
CA ARG A 225 -15.18 3.33 11.27
C ARG A 225 -16.49 2.86 10.62
N GLU A 226 -17.60 3.08 11.31
CA GLU A 226 -18.93 2.84 10.76
C GLU A 226 -19.20 3.77 9.57
N PHE A 227 -20.00 3.30 8.62
CA PHE A 227 -20.38 4.08 7.46
C PHE A 227 -21.40 5.14 7.87
N ASP A 228 -21.05 6.40 7.70
CA ASP A 228 -21.94 7.52 8.00
C ASP A 228 -22.51 8.07 6.68
N ILE A 229 -23.82 7.96 6.47
CA ILE A 229 -24.46 8.39 5.22
C ILE A 229 -24.28 9.91 4.99
N ASP A 230 -24.23 10.70 6.06
CA ASP A 230 -24.15 12.16 5.95
C ASP A 230 -22.78 12.63 5.49
N PHE A 231 -21.73 11.83 5.68
CA PHE A 231 -20.35 12.19 5.35
C PHE A 231 -19.72 11.27 4.31
N ASP A 232 -20.04 9.97 4.34
CA ASP A 232 -19.40 8.96 3.51
C ASP A 232 -19.93 8.87 2.10
N LEU A 233 -20.94 9.63 1.72
CA LEU A 233 -21.33 9.74 0.32
C LEU A 233 -20.41 10.66 -0.47
N PHE A 234 -19.76 11.62 0.18
CA PHE A 234 -18.84 12.55 -0.46
C PHE A 234 -17.59 11.84 -1.03
N PRO A 235 -16.97 12.41 -2.07
CA PRO A 235 -15.73 11.88 -2.59
C PRO A 235 -14.56 12.19 -1.64
N SER A 236 -13.56 11.30 -1.61
CA SER A 236 -12.32 11.58 -0.87
C SER A 236 -11.47 12.61 -1.61
N GLN A 237 -10.95 13.60 -0.88
CA GLN A 237 -9.99 14.57 -1.38
C GLN A 237 -8.80 13.89 -2.06
N SER A 238 -8.30 12.79 -1.48
CA SER A 238 -7.18 12.03 -2.05
C SER A 238 -7.52 11.39 -3.39
N THR A 239 -8.74 10.84 -3.54
CA THR A 239 -9.20 10.24 -4.79
C THR A 239 -9.33 11.28 -5.88
N ILE A 240 -9.97 12.42 -5.58
CA ILE A 240 -10.18 13.51 -6.55
C ILE A 240 -8.85 14.15 -6.95
N SER A 241 -8.00 14.46 -5.98
CA SER A 241 -6.67 15.02 -6.26
C SER A 241 -5.83 14.09 -7.11
N ASN A 242 -5.89 12.77 -6.86
CA ASN A 242 -5.18 11.78 -7.67
C ASN A 242 -5.73 11.73 -9.10
N GLU A 243 -7.05 11.76 -9.28
CA GLU A 243 -7.67 11.72 -10.60
C GLU A 243 -7.36 12.97 -11.42
N ILE A 244 -7.48 14.15 -10.82
CA ILE A 244 -7.08 15.44 -11.40
C ILE A 244 -5.60 15.40 -11.79
N SER A 245 -4.73 14.91 -10.90
CA SER A 245 -3.30 14.81 -11.15
C SER A 245 -2.96 13.90 -12.35
N LYS A 246 -3.69 12.79 -12.53
CA LYS A 246 -3.49 11.90 -13.68
C LYS A 246 -3.91 12.56 -14.99
N LEU A 247 -5.07 13.20 -15.01
CA LEU A 247 -5.58 13.91 -16.19
C LEU A 247 -4.74 15.16 -16.50
N GLU A 248 -4.22 15.85 -15.48
CA GLU A 248 -3.27 16.95 -15.65
C GLU A 248 -1.95 16.45 -16.25
N ALA A 249 -1.40 15.34 -15.77
CA ALA A 249 -0.20 14.74 -16.37
C ALA A 249 -0.42 14.49 -17.87
N PHE A 250 -1.58 13.94 -18.24
CA PHE A 250 -1.97 13.76 -19.63
C PHE A 250 -2.10 15.08 -20.42
N PHE A 251 -2.67 16.12 -19.81
CA PHE A 251 -2.72 17.47 -20.39
C PHE A 251 -1.33 18.07 -20.65
N THR A 252 -0.36 17.83 -19.75
CA THR A 252 1.02 18.31 -19.95
C THR A 252 1.73 17.60 -21.10
N ALA A 253 1.23 16.45 -21.56
CA ALA A 253 1.72 15.71 -22.72
C ALA A 253 1.11 16.17 -24.05
N ARG A 254 0.32 17.27 -24.07
CA ARG A 254 -0.35 17.77 -25.28
C ARG A 254 0.56 18.12 -26.46
N THR A 255 1.85 18.32 -26.20
CA THR A 255 2.86 18.53 -27.26
C THR A 255 3.05 17.29 -28.11
N ALA A 256 2.86 16.10 -27.53
CA ALA A 256 2.95 14.80 -28.19
C ALA A 256 1.62 14.35 -28.86
N GLN A 257 0.57 15.17 -28.77
CA GLN A 257 -0.77 14.85 -29.27
C GLN A 257 -1.03 15.58 -30.58
N LYS A 258 -1.48 14.85 -31.61
CA LYS A 258 -1.97 15.45 -32.86
C LYS A 258 -3.26 16.21 -32.61
N TYR A 259 -4.22 15.59 -31.92
CA TYR A 259 -5.45 16.24 -31.49
C TYR A 259 -5.34 16.55 -29.99
N LYS A 260 -5.18 17.83 -29.64
CA LYS A 260 -4.76 18.20 -28.29
C LYS A 260 -5.90 18.13 -27.28
N PHE A 261 -5.63 17.53 -26.12
CA PHE A 261 -6.50 17.61 -24.95
C PHE A 261 -6.53 19.06 -24.42
N LYS A 262 -7.73 19.66 -24.42
CA LYS A 262 -7.89 21.13 -24.33
C LYS A 262 -7.81 21.72 -22.92
N TYR A 263 -8.29 20.99 -21.92
CA TYR A 263 -8.57 21.55 -20.61
C TYR A 263 -7.57 21.04 -19.57
N SER A 264 -6.99 21.95 -18.79
CA SER A 264 -6.17 21.62 -17.62
C SER A 264 -7.08 21.38 -16.41
N PRO A 265 -7.23 20.12 -15.93
CA PRO A 265 -8.07 19.85 -14.77
C PRO A 265 -7.52 20.52 -13.52
N MET A 266 -6.19 20.65 -13.39
CA MET A 266 -5.57 21.27 -12.22
C MET A 266 -5.91 22.76 -12.13
N LYS A 267 -5.81 23.50 -13.25
CA LYS A 267 -6.15 24.93 -13.30
C LYS A 267 -7.64 25.20 -13.10
N LEU A 268 -8.49 24.30 -13.60
CA LEU A 268 -9.95 24.47 -13.52
C LEU A 268 -10.50 24.09 -12.14
N PHE A 269 -9.93 23.07 -11.50
CA PHE A 269 -10.58 22.40 -10.37
C PHE A 269 -9.81 22.43 -9.04
N SER A 270 -8.57 22.94 -9.00
CA SER A 270 -7.76 23.12 -7.79
C SER A 270 -7.84 21.93 -6.80
N SER A 271 -7.48 20.73 -7.29
CA SER A 271 -7.54 19.47 -6.54
C SER A 271 -8.94 19.04 -6.04
N GLY A 272 -10.01 19.61 -6.60
CA GLY A 272 -11.41 19.27 -6.32
C GLY A 272 -12.19 20.34 -5.55
N ARG A 273 -11.50 21.29 -4.90
CA ARG A 273 -12.12 22.27 -3.99
C ARG A 273 -13.05 23.26 -4.68
N THR A 274 -12.97 23.42 -6.00
CA THR A 274 -13.86 24.35 -6.74
C THR A 274 -15.08 23.66 -7.32
N ILE A 275 -15.21 22.34 -7.20
CA ILE A 275 -16.33 21.56 -7.76
C ILE A 275 -17.13 20.78 -6.73
N PHE A 276 -16.59 20.58 -5.54
CA PHE A 276 -17.29 19.93 -4.43
C PHE A 276 -17.39 20.90 -3.27
N ASP A 277 -18.60 21.06 -2.74
CA ASP A 277 -18.85 21.85 -1.54
C ASP A 277 -18.20 21.17 -0.32
N GLU A 278 -18.25 19.84 -0.28
CA GLU A 278 -17.65 19.02 0.77
C GLU A 278 -16.86 17.83 0.18
N MET A 279 -15.76 17.47 0.84
CA MET A 279 -14.96 16.29 0.51
C MET A 279 -14.51 15.61 1.79
N ILE A 280 -14.37 14.28 1.74
CA ILE A 280 -13.81 13.53 2.85
C ILE A 280 -12.31 13.81 2.94
N ASP A 281 -11.93 14.47 4.02
CA ASP A 281 -10.54 14.78 4.34
C ASP A 281 -9.69 13.52 4.47
N ARG A 282 -8.39 13.72 4.28
CA ARG A 282 -7.42 12.64 4.43
C ARG A 282 -7.24 12.30 5.91
N VAL A 283 -7.85 11.20 6.34
CA VAL A 283 -7.66 10.67 7.70
C VAL A 283 -6.31 9.95 7.82
N LYS A 284 -5.57 10.22 8.91
CA LYS A 284 -4.34 9.49 9.27
C LYS A 284 -4.67 8.02 9.53
N THR A 285 -3.81 7.09 9.10
CA THR A 285 -3.93 5.67 9.43
C THR A 285 -4.10 5.48 10.93
N PRO A 286 -5.17 4.84 11.44
CA PRO A 286 -5.43 4.76 12.88
C PRO A 286 -4.24 4.18 13.66
N LEU A 287 -3.88 4.83 14.77
CA LEU A 287 -2.80 4.38 15.64
C LEU A 287 -3.28 3.20 16.50
N MET A 288 -2.52 2.12 16.51
CA MET A 288 -2.79 0.97 17.37
C MET A 288 -2.56 1.35 18.84
N PRO A 289 -3.45 1.00 19.78
CA PRO A 289 -3.19 1.22 21.20
C PRO A 289 -1.88 0.56 21.63
N ILE A 290 -1.07 1.27 22.41
CA ILE A 290 0.27 0.81 22.83
C ILE A 290 0.18 -0.52 23.58
N SER A 291 -0.75 -0.65 24.52
CA SER A 291 -0.97 -1.89 25.28
C SER A 291 -1.27 -3.09 24.36
N LEU A 292 -2.10 -2.89 23.35
CA LEU A 292 -2.44 -3.93 22.37
C LEU A 292 -1.24 -4.27 21.48
N SER A 293 -0.46 -3.28 21.06
CA SER A 293 0.76 -3.55 20.29
C SER A 293 1.78 -4.30 21.11
N LEU A 294 2.04 -3.90 22.36
CA LEU A 294 3.01 -4.57 23.22
C LEU A 294 2.58 -6.02 23.49
N HIS A 295 1.30 -6.26 23.72
CA HIS A 295 0.74 -7.60 23.80
C HIS A 295 0.98 -8.40 22.50
N THR A 296 0.68 -7.80 21.35
CA THR A 296 0.85 -8.45 20.03
C THR A 296 2.31 -8.81 19.75
N THR A 297 3.24 -7.86 19.98
CA THR A 297 4.68 -8.06 19.81
C THR A 297 5.21 -9.09 20.80
N SER A 298 4.78 -9.03 22.07
CA SER A 298 5.17 -10.00 23.10
C SER A 298 4.73 -11.42 22.73
N SER A 299 3.49 -11.60 22.29
CA SER A 299 2.98 -12.90 21.85
C SER A 299 3.69 -13.40 20.59
N ALA A 300 4.07 -12.51 19.67
CA ALA A 300 4.88 -12.88 18.50
C ALA A 300 6.30 -13.32 18.87
N LEU A 301 6.96 -12.62 19.80
CA LEU A 301 8.25 -13.01 20.36
C LEU A 301 8.17 -14.38 21.06
N HIS A 302 7.13 -14.59 21.88
CA HIS A 302 6.88 -15.86 22.53
C HIS A 302 6.68 -16.99 21.51
N PHE A 303 5.89 -16.76 20.46
CA PHE A 303 5.68 -17.77 19.43
C PHE A 303 7.00 -18.17 18.76
N ALA A 304 7.78 -17.20 18.29
CA ALA A 304 9.06 -17.47 17.63
C ALA A 304 10.03 -18.22 18.56
N ARG A 305 10.13 -17.77 19.82
CA ARG A 305 11.03 -18.35 20.82
C ARG A 305 10.67 -19.78 21.22
N VAL A 306 9.39 -20.05 21.46
CA VAL A 306 8.94 -21.33 22.05
C VAL A 306 8.61 -22.36 20.98
N TYR A 307 8.02 -21.92 19.86
CA TYR A 307 7.52 -22.83 18.84
C TYR A 307 8.35 -22.83 17.55
N GLY A 308 9.20 -21.84 17.29
CA GLY A 308 9.93 -21.69 16.02
C GLY A 308 10.76 -22.93 15.66
N GLU A 309 11.81 -23.20 16.44
CA GLU A 309 12.70 -24.35 16.24
C GLU A 309 11.98 -25.71 16.37
N PRO A 310 11.15 -25.96 17.40
CA PRO A 310 10.40 -27.21 17.48
C PRO A 310 9.48 -27.45 16.28
N LEU A 311 8.86 -26.39 15.74
CA LEU A 311 8.02 -26.50 14.56
C LEU A 311 8.85 -26.82 13.31
N ARG A 312 9.99 -26.17 13.10
CA ARG A 312 10.90 -26.51 11.99
C ARG A 312 11.34 -27.97 12.08
N GLN A 313 11.79 -28.41 13.26
CA GLN A 313 12.23 -29.79 13.46
C GLN A 313 11.11 -30.79 13.17
N TYR A 314 9.90 -30.52 13.67
CA TYR A 314 8.73 -31.34 13.39
C TYR A 314 8.42 -31.42 11.90
N LEU A 315 8.51 -30.29 11.17
CA LEU A 315 8.32 -30.27 9.70
C LEU A 315 9.40 -31.08 8.96
N SER A 316 10.65 -31.05 9.42
CA SER A 316 11.72 -31.86 8.86
C SER A 316 11.45 -33.36 9.05
N ASP A 317 11.02 -33.77 10.25
CA ASP A 317 10.70 -35.16 10.57
C ASP A 317 9.49 -35.68 9.78
N LEU A 318 8.48 -34.83 9.65
CA LEU A 318 7.34 -35.01 8.78
C LEU A 318 7.74 -35.18 7.31
N SER A 319 8.61 -34.31 6.78
CA SER A 319 9.14 -34.39 5.42
C SER A 319 9.90 -35.71 5.17
N LYS A 320 10.75 -36.12 6.12
CA LYS A 320 11.46 -37.41 6.07
C LYS A 320 10.50 -38.60 6.14
N GLY A 321 9.46 -38.51 6.95
CA GLY A 321 8.39 -39.51 7.04
C GLY A 321 7.68 -39.72 5.71
N GLU A 322 7.38 -38.64 4.96
CA GLU A 322 6.79 -38.74 3.61
C GLU A 322 7.72 -39.50 2.65
N VAL A 323 9.03 -39.17 2.66
CA VAL A 323 10.03 -39.86 1.82
C VAL A 323 10.09 -41.35 2.13
N ASN A 324 10.15 -41.70 3.42
CA ASN A 324 10.22 -43.09 3.85
C ASN A 324 8.94 -43.84 3.46
N ARG A 325 7.77 -43.21 3.64
CA ARG A 325 6.50 -43.83 3.28
C ARG A 325 6.35 -44.08 1.77
N ILE A 326 6.81 -43.15 0.94
CA ILE A 326 6.82 -43.34 -0.52
C ILE A 326 7.71 -44.52 -0.92
N LYS A 327 8.89 -44.64 -0.30
CA LYS A 327 9.81 -45.76 -0.52
C LYS A 327 9.21 -47.10 -0.07
N GLU A 328 8.60 -47.15 1.11
CA GLU A 328 7.92 -48.35 1.63
C GLU A 328 6.80 -48.84 0.72
N LEU A 329 6.02 -47.91 0.15
CA LEU A 329 4.94 -48.23 -0.79
C LEU A 329 5.46 -48.70 -2.16
N GLY A 330 6.76 -48.53 -2.44
CA GLY A 330 7.36 -48.90 -3.73
C GLY A 330 6.78 -48.12 -4.92
N ILE A 331 6.20 -46.94 -4.68
CA ILE A 331 5.55 -46.14 -5.72
C ILE A 331 6.48 -45.06 -6.26
N ALA A 332 6.35 -44.77 -7.56
CA ALA A 332 7.01 -43.62 -8.17
C ALA A 332 6.49 -42.30 -7.56
N LEU A 333 7.33 -41.26 -7.59
CA LEU A 333 6.98 -39.93 -7.08
C LEU A 333 5.72 -39.35 -7.77
N SER A 334 5.58 -39.54 -9.09
CA SER A 334 4.39 -39.11 -9.83
C SER A 334 3.11 -39.80 -9.33
N THR A 335 3.21 -41.08 -8.96
CA THR A 335 2.12 -41.85 -8.37
C THR A 335 1.81 -41.41 -6.93
N SER A 336 2.83 -41.02 -6.15
CA SER A 336 2.65 -40.52 -4.77
C SER A 336 1.74 -39.30 -4.68
N ARG A 337 1.67 -38.47 -5.73
CA ARG A 337 0.77 -37.31 -5.78
C ARG A 337 -0.70 -37.69 -5.65
N LYS A 338 -1.10 -38.84 -6.21
CA LYS A 338 -2.47 -39.37 -6.10
C LYS A 338 -2.79 -39.85 -4.68
N TYR A 339 -1.78 -40.27 -3.93
CA TYR A 339 -1.89 -40.78 -2.57
C TYR A 339 -1.40 -39.76 -1.52
N SER A 340 -1.31 -38.48 -1.88
CA SER A 340 -0.64 -37.49 -1.05
C SER A 340 -1.35 -37.32 0.30
N LEU A 341 -2.68 -37.36 0.32
CA LEU A 341 -3.46 -37.18 1.53
C LEU A 341 -3.28 -38.37 2.49
N GLU A 342 -3.29 -39.59 1.96
CA GLU A 342 -3.06 -40.81 2.72
C GLU A 342 -1.65 -40.86 3.31
N ILE A 343 -0.64 -40.48 2.51
CA ILE A 343 0.76 -40.41 2.95
C ILE A 343 0.90 -39.40 4.09
N LYS A 344 0.39 -38.18 3.93
CA LYS A 344 0.44 -37.14 4.97
C LYS A 344 -0.26 -37.57 6.25
N ASN A 345 -1.45 -38.16 6.14
CA ASN A 345 -2.20 -38.64 7.29
C ASN A 345 -1.48 -39.78 8.03
N TYR A 346 -0.83 -40.69 7.30
CA TYR A 346 -0.01 -41.73 7.90
C TYR A 346 1.20 -41.16 8.64
N VAL A 347 1.91 -40.24 7.99
CA VAL A 347 3.12 -39.63 8.55
C VAL A 347 2.78 -38.77 9.76
N TYR A 348 1.73 -37.96 9.70
CA TYR A 348 1.26 -37.20 10.87
C TYR A 348 0.96 -38.10 12.08
N LYS A 349 0.31 -39.26 11.86
CA LYS A 349 -0.03 -40.19 12.94
C LYS A 349 1.19 -40.92 13.52
N THR A 350 2.25 -41.09 12.73
CA THR A 350 3.44 -41.85 13.14
C THR A 350 4.57 -40.98 13.65
N THR A 351 4.63 -39.70 13.27
CA THR A 351 5.62 -38.73 13.74
C THR A 351 5.20 -38.12 15.08
N LYS A 352 6.06 -38.26 16.10
CA LYS A 352 5.82 -37.68 17.43
C LYS A 352 5.85 -36.16 17.38
N ILE A 353 4.79 -35.52 17.87
CA ILE A 353 4.74 -34.06 18.05
C ILE A 353 5.67 -33.66 19.22
N PRO A 354 6.62 -32.73 19.03
CA PRO A 354 7.44 -32.19 20.12
C PRO A 354 6.61 -31.63 21.27
N ASP A 355 7.06 -31.85 22.52
CA ASP A 355 6.31 -31.43 23.71
C ASP A 355 6.05 -29.91 23.75
N ALA A 356 6.99 -29.12 23.23
CA ALA A 356 6.86 -27.67 23.10
C ALA A 356 5.68 -27.24 22.22
N LEU A 357 5.24 -28.07 21.26
CA LEU A 357 4.13 -27.74 20.34
C LEU A 357 2.76 -28.18 20.86
N LYS A 358 2.69 -28.90 21.99
CA LYS A 358 1.40 -29.34 22.58
C LYS A 358 0.40 -28.19 22.80
N PRO A 359 0.81 -26.98 23.26
CA PRO A 359 -0.11 -25.85 23.41
C PRO A 359 -0.76 -25.35 22.11
N LEU A 360 -0.19 -25.68 20.94
CA LEU A 360 -0.78 -25.34 19.65
C LEU A 360 -1.95 -26.26 19.26
N ILE A 361 -2.17 -27.37 19.97
CA ILE A 361 -3.28 -28.31 19.73
C ILE A 361 -3.31 -28.74 18.24
N ILE A 362 -2.20 -29.26 17.72
CA ILE A 362 -2.09 -29.67 16.32
C ILE A 362 -2.78 -31.03 16.14
N THR A 363 -3.89 -31.07 15.41
CA THR A 363 -4.77 -32.26 15.27
C THR A 363 -4.75 -32.90 13.88
N SER A 364 -4.14 -32.26 12.88
CA SER A 364 -4.01 -32.82 11.53
C SER A 364 -2.82 -32.24 10.77
N TRP A 365 -2.44 -32.88 9.67
CA TRP A 365 -1.47 -32.33 8.71
C TRP A 365 -2.05 -31.12 7.95
N GLU A 366 -3.13 -31.36 7.20
CA GLU A 366 -3.85 -30.37 6.40
C GLU A 366 -5.35 -30.45 6.70
N LYS A 367 -6.09 -29.43 6.26
CA LYS A 367 -7.56 -29.43 6.28
C LYS A 367 -8.08 -30.05 4.98
N GLY A 368 -9.22 -30.73 5.06
CA GLY A 368 -9.88 -31.35 3.90
C GLY A 368 -10.60 -30.37 2.95
N ASP A 369 -10.80 -29.11 3.32
CA ASP A 369 -11.40 -28.07 2.46
C ASP A 369 -10.60 -26.75 2.55
N ASP A 370 -9.93 -26.40 1.45
CA ASP A 370 -8.91 -25.35 1.34
C ASP A 370 -9.44 -23.92 1.49
N ASN A 371 -10.77 -23.71 1.40
CA ASN A 371 -11.31 -22.40 1.01
C ASN A 371 -11.92 -21.57 2.15
N LYS A 372 -12.01 -22.07 3.38
CA LYS A 372 -12.60 -21.33 4.50
C LYS A 372 -11.94 -21.70 5.82
N PHE A 373 -11.12 -20.82 6.39
CA PHE A 373 -10.64 -20.96 7.76
C PHE A 373 -11.61 -20.27 8.71
N ASP A 374 -12.13 -21.00 9.69
CA ASP A 374 -12.93 -20.44 10.77
C ASP A 374 -12.06 -20.29 12.02
N TYR A 375 -12.30 -19.23 12.81
CA TYR A 375 -11.59 -19.00 14.07
C TYR A 375 -11.79 -20.15 15.06
N SER A 376 -12.91 -20.88 14.97
CA SER A 376 -13.21 -22.01 15.87
C SER A 376 -12.12 -23.10 15.83
N GLU A 377 -11.41 -23.24 14.71
CA GLU A 377 -10.30 -24.19 14.56
C GLU A 377 -9.10 -23.81 15.43
N LEU A 378 -8.91 -22.53 15.75
CA LEU A 378 -7.86 -22.10 16.68
C LEU A 378 -8.13 -22.54 18.12
N ARG A 379 -9.39 -22.87 18.45
CA ARG A 379 -9.80 -23.31 19.79
C ARG A 379 -9.92 -24.83 19.90
N ASN A 380 -10.42 -25.47 18.85
CA ASN A 380 -10.75 -26.91 18.86
C ASN A 380 -9.62 -27.81 18.35
N GLY A 381 -8.56 -27.22 17.79
CA GLY A 381 -7.43 -27.94 17.22
C GLY A 381 -7.15 -27.51 15.79
N MET A 382 -5.89 -27.21 15.50
CA MET A 382 -5.44 -26.65 14.23
C MET A 382 -4.60 -27.64 13.42
N SER A 383 -4.46 -27.38 12.13
CA SER A 383 -3.56 -28.16 11.27
C SER A 383 -2.11 -27.67 11.36
N VAL A 384 -1.15 -28.49 10.95
CA VAL A 384 0.27 -28.10 10.78
C VAL A 384 0.37 -26.85 9.89
N ASN A 385 -0.43 -26.77 8.82
CA ASN A 385 -0.47 -25.61 7.92
C ASN A 385 -0.89 -24.32 8.64
N MET A 386 -1.83 -24.40 9.59
CA MET A 386 -2.24 -23.25 10.38
C MET A 386 -1.13 -22.82 11.35
N ALA A 387 -0.40 -23.76 11.95
CA ALA A 387 0.75 -23.45 12.79
C ALA A 387 1.87 -22.74 12.00
N ILE A 388 2.18 -23.19 10.77
CA ILE A 388 3.12 -22.49 9.87
C ILE A 388 2.64 -21.06 9.56
N ARG A 389 1.33 -20.90 9.35
CA ARG A 389 0.74 -19.59 9.06
C ARG A 389 0.75 -18.66 10.28
N LEU A 390 0.58 -19.18 11.49
CA LEU A 390 0.83 -18.42 12.73
C LEU A 390 2.29 -18.00 12.85
N TYR A 391 3.23 -18.89 12.53
CA TYR A 391 4.66 -18.55 12.56
C TYR A 391 5.01 -17.45 11.55
N THR A 392 4.44 -17.55 10.34
CA THR A 392 4.56 -16.53 9.28
C THR A 392 4.04 -15.18 9.78
N ALA A 393 2.88 -15.15 10.45
CA ALA A 393 2.32 -13.93 11.01
C ALA A 393 3.18 -13.37 12.15
N ALA A 394 3.70 -14.22 13.05
CA ALA A 394 4.56 -13.81 14.15
C ALA A 394 5.82 -13.10 13.63
N ILE A 395 6.56 -13.71 12.71
CA ILE A 395 7.77 -13.10 12.14
C ILE A 395 7.45 -11.85 11.33
N TRP A 396 6.33 -11.83 10.59
CA TRP A 396 5.86 -10.63 9.91
C TRP A 396 5.62 -9.47 10.88
N ILE A 397 4.92 -9.72 11.99
CA ILE A 397 4.64 -8.75 13.05
C ILE A 397 5.94 -8.21 13.64
N LEU A 398 6.89 -9.09 13.97
CA LEU A 398 8.19 -8.70 14.52
C LEU A 398 8.94 -7.79 13.56
N ILE A 399 9.15 -8.22 12.31
CA ILE A 399 9.87 -7.42 11.32
C ILE A 399 9.15 -6.09 11.06
N ALA A 400 7.82 -6.09 10.92
CA ALA A 400 7.05 -4.87 10.72
C ALA A 400 7.13 -3.90 11.91
N SER A 401 7.23 -4.42 13.12
CA SER A 401 7.32 -3.64 14.36
C SER A 401 8.71 -3.02 14.56
N PHE A 402 9.79 -3.68 14.12
CA PHE A 402 11.16 -3.23 14.39
C PHE A 402 11.90 -2.58 13.21
N SER A 403 11.43 -2.76 11.96
CA SER A 403 12.12 -2.22 10.78
C SER A 403 11.50 -0.94 10.19
N ALA A 404 10.33 -0.53 10.68
CA ALA A 404 9.47 0.48 10.06
C ALA A 404 9.16 0.19 8.57
N GLY A 405 9.29 -1.05 8.09
CA GLY A 405 9.17 -1.39 6.67
C GLY A 405 7.79 -1.11 6.07
N ARG A 406 7.75 -0.75 4.78
CA ARG A 406 6.48 -0.73 4.02
C ARG A 406 6.09 -2.16 3.68
N ALA A 407 4.78 -2.45 3.58
CA ALA A 407 4.30 -3.78 3.20
C ALA A 407 4.99 -4.34 1.95
N THR A 408 5.14 -3.52 0.90
CA THR A 408 5.87 -3.89 -0.31
C THR A 408 7.34 -4.23 -0.05
N SER A 409 8.04 -3.47 0.80
CA SER A 409 9.44 -3.73 1.16
C SER A 409 9.58 -5.08 1.89
N LEU A 410 8.69 -5.33 2.86
CA LEU A 410 8.66 -6.57 3.63
C LEU A 410 8.32 -7.79 2.76
N ARG A 411 7.37 -7.66 1.83
CA ARG A 411 7.02 -8.73 0.88
C ARG A 411 8.16 -9.09 -0.05
N THR A 412 9.03 -8.13 -0.36
CA THR A 412 10.17 -8.31 -1.27
C THR A 412 11.49 -8.60 -0.55
N LEU A 413 11.45 -8.91 0.75
CA LEU A 413 12.63 -9.38 1.47
C LEU A 413 13.13 -10.67 0.85
N ASN A 414 14.41 -10.69 0.50
CA ASN A 414 15.10 -11.90 0.10
C ASN A 414 15.35 -12.79 1.33
N ARG A 415 15.66 -14.07 1.13
CA ARG A 415 15.93 -14.99 2.24
C ARG A 415 17.13 -14.57 3.07
N ASN A 416 18.19 -14.12 2.40
CA ASN A 416 19.42 -13.64 3.03
C ASN A 416 19.33 -12.17 3.51
N CYS A 417 18.14 -11.67 3.83
CA CYS A 417 17.97 -10.28 4.23
C CYS A 417 18.54 -9.97 5.63
N PHE A 418 18.80 -10.97 6.46
CA PHE A 418 19.41 -10.79 7.77
C PHE A 418 20.94 -10.80 7.63
N VAL A 419 21.59 -9.68 7.97
CA VAL A 419 23.04 -9.53 7.85
C VAL A 419 23.63 -8.98 9.13
N GLN A 420 24.85 -9.41 9.45
CA GLN A 420 25.66 -8.77 10.49
C GLN A 420 26.56 -7.72 9.83
N SER A 421 26.53 -6.50 10.35
CA SER A 421 27.36 -5.40 9.87
C SER A 421 28.84 -5.72 10.13
N PRO A 422 29.70 -5.68 9.11
CA PRO A 422 31.13 -5.91 9.28
C PRO A 422 31.83 -4.74 9.99
N VAL A 423 31.15 -3.60 10.17
CA VAL A 423 31.72 -2.37 10.73
C VAL A 423 31.65 -2.37 12.25
N ASP A 424 30.49 -2.70 12.80
CA ASP A 424 30.18 -2.60 14.24
C ASP A 424 29.70 -3.94 14.85
N GLY A 425 29.54 -4.99 14.05
CA GLY A 425 29.06 -6.29 14.50
C GLY A 425 27.57 -6.32 14.85
N LEU A 426 26.83 -5.23 14.63
CA LEU A 426 25.40 -5.15 14.88
C LEU A 426 24.59 -5.82 13.77
N PHE A 427 23.31 -6.05 14.00
CA PHE A 427 22.45 -6.82 13.11
C PHE A 427 21.52 -5.91 12.32
N ASP A 428 21.46 -6.14 11.01
CA ASP A 428 20.64 -5.41 10.07
C ASP A 428 19.67 -6.31 9.32
N ILE A 429 18.57 -5.71 8.89
CA ILE A 429 17.73 -6.22 7.81
C ILE A 429 17.97 -5.42 6.53
N VAL A 430 18.27 -6.13 5.44
CA VAL A 430 18.45 -5.56 4.10
C VAL A 430 17.13 -5.56 3.37
N MET A 431 16.62 -4.38 3.06
CA MET A 431 15.34 -4.22 2.36
C MET A 431 15.40 -3.29 1.17
N LYS A 432 14.47 -3.48 0.23
CA LYS A 432 14.30 -2.65 -0.96
C LYS A 432 13.25 -1.55 -0.70
N ILE A 433 13.57 -0.27 -0.95
CA ILE A 433 12.63 0.84 -0.71
C ILE A 433 11.95 1.33 -2.01
N PRO A 434 10.61 1.21 -2.15
CA PRO A 434 9.91 1.53 -3.39
C PRO A 434 9.48 2.98 -3.62
N LYS A 435 9.41 3.81 -2.57
CA LYS A 435 8.80 5.14 -2.67
C LYS A 435 9.80 6.29 -2.82
N SER A 436 11.05 6.13 -2.39
CA SER A 436 12.10 7.15 -2.50
C SER A 436 12.97 6.98 -3.74
N SER A 437 13.11 5.76 -4.28
CA SER A 437 13.86 5.56 -5.51
C SER A 437 12.98 5.87 -6.72
N GLU A 438 13.36 6.90 -7.49
CA GLU A 438 12.85 7.16 -8.85
C GLU A 438 13.34 6.09 -9.85
N ARG A 439 14.12 5.11 -9.37
CA ARG A 439 14.71 4.01 -10.13
C ARG A 439 13.76 2.81 -10.20
N LEU A 440 13.76 2.14 -11.34
CA LEU A 440 13.07 0.87 -11.55
C LEU A 440 13.58 -0.22 -10.60
N GLU A 441 14.91 -0.25 -10.42
CA GLU A 441 15.58 -1.04 -9.40
C GLU A 441 15.53 -0.30 -8.07
N LEU A 442 15.01 -0.98 -7.06
CA LEU A 442 14.87 -0.39 -5.74
C LEU A 442 16.23 -0.35 -5.04
N GLU A 443 16.49 0.77 -4.40
CA GLU A 443 17.65 0.92 -3.53
C GLU A 443 17.56 -0.10 -2.40
N LYS A 444 18.62 -0.91 -2.27
CA LYS A 444 18.82 -1.78 -1.10
C LYS A 444 19.36 -0.90 0.03
N VAL A 445 18.71 -0.98 1.17
CA VAL A 445 19.12 -0.27 2.39
C VAL A 445 19.24 -1.24 3.55
N HIS A 446 20.11 -0.89 4.48
CA HIS A 446 20.28 -1.58 5.74
C HIS A 446 19.47 -0.87 6.83
N ARG A 447 18.75 -1.64 7.65
CA ARG A 447 18.01 -1.13 8.80
C ARG A 447 18.38 -1.95 10.03
N PRO A 448 18.83 -1.33 11.12
CA PRO A 448 19.23 -2.07 12.30
C PRO A 448 18.00 -2.75 12.92
N ILE A 449 18.21 -3.95 13.43
CA ILE A 449 17.24 -4.76 14.13
C ILE A 449 17.87 -5.32 15.42
N PRO A 450 17.07 -5.63 16.45
CA PRO A 450 17.60 -6.35 17.61
C PRO A 450 18.16 -7.72 17.22
N ASP A 451 19.17 -8.18 17.95
CA ASP A 451 19.79 -9.51 17.84
C ASP A 451 18.75 -10.64 17.89
N LEU A 452 17.79 -10.57 18.80
CA LEU A 452 16.71 -11.55 18.89
C LEU A 452 15.87 -11.63 17.60
N ILE A 453 15.65 -10.50 16.92
CA ILE A 453 14.89 -10.47 15.66
C ILE A 453 15.72 -11.06 14.53
N TYR A 454 17.04 -10.87 14.57
CA TYR A 454 17.97 -11.51 13.65
C TYR A 454 17.93 -13.03 13.81
N ASP A 455 18.10 -13.54 15.03
CA ASP A 455 18.11 -14.99 15.31
C ASP A 455 16.77 -15.66 14.94
N TYR A 456 15.64 -15.08 15.35
CA TYR A 456 14.32 -15.61 15.00
C TYR A 456 14.04 -15.51 13.50
N GLY A 457 14.58 -14.49 12.84
CA GLY A 457 14.54 -14.33 11.39
C GLY A 457 15.29 -15.44 10.65
N LEU A 458 16.49 -15.79 11.11
CA LEU A 458 17.28 -16.90 10.56
C LEU A 458 16.59 -18.24 10.77
N GLU A 459 16.09 -18.52 11.97
CA GLU A 459 15.36 -19.76 12.26
C GLU A 459 14.10 -19.89 11.38
N PHE A 460 13.39 -18.79 11.14
CA PHE A 460 12.29 -18.76 10.18
C PHE A 460 12.75 -19.00 8.74
N ALA A 461 13.86 -18.40 8.32
CA ALA A 461 14.43 -18.62 6.99
C ALA A 461 14.81 -20.09 6.76
N LEU A 462 15.36 -20.78 7.77
CA LEU A 462 15.63 -22.21 7.73
C LEU A 462 14.35 -23.04 7.56
N MET A 463 13.27 -22.67 8.26
CA MET A 463 11.97 -23.32 8.08
C MET A 463 11.42 -23.14 6.66
N VAL A 464 11.61 -21.95 6.06
CA VAL A 464 11.25 -21.71 4.66
C VAL A 464 12.05 -22.63 3.74
N CYS A 465 13.36 -22.80 3.95
CA CYS A 465 14.18 -23.74 3.18
C CYS A 465 13.63 -25.17 3.23
N GLU A 466 13.30 -25.69 4.42
CA GLU A 466 12.73 -27.04 4.60
C GLU A 466 11.42 -27.22 3.80
N LEU A 467 10.57 -26.19 3.78
CA LEU A 467 9.32 -26.22 3.00
C LEU A 467 9.59 -26.22 1.49
N GLU A 468 10.57 -25.48 1.01
CA GLU A 468 10.94 -25.46 -0.41
C GLU A 468 11.60 -26.76 -0.86
N GLU A 469 12.49 -27.32 -0.04
CA GLU A 469 13.11 -28.62 -0.26
C GLU A 469 12.05 -29.73 -0.33
N ARG A 470 11.07 -29.72 0.58
CA ARG A 470 9.91 -30.63 0.49
C ARG A 470 9.15 -30.46 -0.84
N ARG A 471 9.13 -29.25 -1.40
CA ARG A 471 8.49 -28.95 -2.69
C ARG A 471 9.40 -29.24 -3.88
N GLY A 472 10.64 -29.67 -3.67
CA GLY A 472 11.55 -30.13 -4.72
C GLY A 472 12.31 -29.03 -5.42
N PHE A 473 12.51 -27.87 -4.77
CA PHE A 473 13.39 -26.84 -5.31
C PHE A 473 14.26 -26.22 -4.21
N ILE A 474 15.49 -25.91 -4.59
CA ILE A 474 16.44 -25.10 -3.82
C ILE A 474 16.91 -24.03 -4.81
N GLY A 475 16.73 -22.76 -4.45
CA GLY A 475 17.18 -21.64 -5.28
C GLY A 475 18.17 -20.77 -4.53
N ASP A 476 18.77 -19.84 -5.27
CA ASP A 476 19.67 -18.85 -4.69
C ASP A 476 18.92 -17.99 -3.66
N GLU A 477 19.48 -17.88 -2.45
CA GLU A 477 18.94 -17.07 -1.36
C GLU A 477 18.80 -15.59 -1.71
N ASN A 478 19.59 -15.12 -2.69
CA ASN A 478 19.51 -13.76 -3.24
C ASN A 478 18.28 -13.53 -4.12
N GLU A 479 17.67 -14.60 -4.64
CA GLU A 479 16.55 -14.55 -5.57
C GLU A 479 15.23 -14.93 -4.92
N LEU A 480 15.27 -15.82 -3.92
CA LEU A 480 14.08 -16.29 -3.23
C LEU A 480 13.67 -15.39 -2.08
N PHE A 481 12.36 -15.33 -1.85
CA PHE A 481 11.74 -14.44 -0.86
C PHE A 481 11.68 -15.11 0.51
N LEU A 482 11.93 -14.34 1.58
CA LEU A 482 11.69 -14.77 2.96
C LEU A 482 10.22 -15.13 3.17
N PHE A 483 9.32 -14.28 2.64
CA PHE A 483 7.87 -14.50 2.65
C PHE A 483 7.39 -15.00 1.28
N GLY A 484 7.91 -16.15 0.85
CA GLY A 484 7.58 -16.80 -0.42
C GLY A 484 6.26 -17.58 -0.41
N CYS A 485 5.72 -17.85 -1.59
CA CYS A 485 4.51 -18.66 -1.80
C CYS A 485 4.65 -20.11 -1.33
N ALA A 486 5.86 -20.58 -1.03
CA ALA A 486 6.11 -21.83 -0.32
C ALA A 486 5.34 -21.90 1.02
N LEU A 487 5.14 -20.76 1.68
CA LEU A 487 4.37 -20.59 2.92
C LEU A 487 2.85 -20.49 2.71
N SER A 488 2.38 -20.47 1.45
CA SER A 488 0.95 -20.41 1.18
C SER A 488 0.31 -21.74 1.53
N TYR A 489 -0.89 -21.69 2.09
CA TYR A 489 -1.64 -22.89 2.45
C TYR A 489 -1.71 -23.90 1.30
N ARG A 490 -2.03 -23.45 0.08
CA ARG A 490 -2.04 -24.29 -1.12
C ARG A 490 -0.70 -24.99 -1.39
N SER A 491 0.42 -24.30 -1.18
CA SER A 491 1.74 -24.89 -1.39
C SER A 491 2.07 -25.94 -0.33
N ILE A 492 1.75 -25.66 0.93
CA ILE A 492 2.00 -26.60 2.03
C ILE A 492 1.12 -27.85 1.88
N SER A 493 -0.16 -27.66 1.52
CA SER A 493 -1.12 -28.75 1.24
C SER A 493 -0.85 -29.49 -0.07
N ALA A 494 0.10 -29.07 -0.90
CA ALA A 494 0.40 -29.81 -2.11
C ALA A 494 1.23 -31.07 -1.82
N ALA A 495 1.30 -31.95 -2.81
CA ALA A 495 2.10 -33.17 -2.72
C ALA A 495 3.61 -32.84 -2.65
N ARG A 496 4.40 -33.78 -2.15
CA ARG A 496 5.87 -33.66 -2.18
C ARG A 496 6.37 -33.47 -3.62
N GLU A 497 7.37 -32.61 -3.81
CA GLU A 497 8.04 -32.40 -5.11
C GLU A 497 7.06 -32.11 -6.27
N ASP A 498 5.97 -31.43 -5.93
CA ASP A 498 5.03 -30.81 -6.87
C ASP A 498 5.22 -29.28 -6.89
N GLY A 499 6.39 -28.82 -6.43
CA GLY A 499 6.81 -27.43 -6.51
C GLY A 499 6.88 -26.98 -7.95
N GLY A 500 6.23 -25.85 -8.24
CA GLY A 500 6.36 -25.14 -9.50
C GLY A 500 6.91 -23.75 -9.29
N GLU A 501 7.18 -23.06 -10.40
CA GLU A 501 7.68 -21.67 -10.46
C GLU A 501 6.89 -20.70 -9.56
N ASN A 502 5.61 -20.99 -9.34
CA ASN A 502 4.74 -20.21 -8.45
C ASN A 502 5.26 -20.08 -7.00
N SER A 503 6.04 -21.04 -6.51
CA SER A 503 6.55 -21.07 -5.14
C SER A 503 7.67 -20.05 -4.91
N LYS A 504 8.35 -19.64 -6.00
CA LYS A 504 9.43 -18.64 -6.00
C LYS A 504 8.91 -17.19 -5.97
N HIS A 505 7.62 -16.98 -5.83
CA HIS A 505 7.00 -15.65 -5.79
C HIS A 505 6.73 -15.20 -4.35
N PRO A 506 6.62 -13.89 -4.07
CA PRO A 506 6.26 -13.42 -2.74
C PRO A 506 4.77 -13.66 -2.46
N LEU A 507 4.42 -13.87 -1.18
CA LEU A 507 3.04 -13.93 -0.72
C LEU A 507 2.24 -12.67 -1.10
N SER A 508 0.92 -12.80 -1.23
CA SER A 508 0.03 -11.66 -1.45
C SER A 508 -0.23 -10.88 -0.15
N ASP A 509 -0.53 -9.59 -0.27
CA ASP A 509 -0.93 -8.75 0.87
C ASP A 509 -2.16 -9.32 1.58
N ASP A 510 -3.14 -9.85 0.83
CA ASP A 510 -4.36 -10.44 1.39
C ASP A 510 -4.05 -11.67 2.25
N TYR A 511 -3.12 -12.53 1.81
CA TYR A 511 -2.72 -13.70 2.59
C TYR A 511 -2.03 -13.31 3.89
N ILE A 512 -1.13 -12.32 3.84
CA ILE A 512 -0.46 -11.77 5.01
C ILE A 512 -1.47 -11.15 5.98
N ASN A 513 -2.35 -10.26 5.51
CA ASN A 513 -3.37 -9.63 6.35
C ASN A 513 -4.29 -10.67 7.01
N ALA A 514 -4.69 -11.70 6.26
CA ALA A 514 -5.49 -12.79 6.82
C ALA A 514 -4.71 -13.64 7.84
N SER A 515 -3.38 -13.79 7.67
CA SER A 515 -2.52 -14.48 8.64
C SER A 515 -2.35 -13.66 9.91
N ILE A 516 -2.19 -12.34 9.80
CA ILE A 516 -2.20 -11.42 10.96
C ILE A 516 -3.55 -11.51 11.68
N ASN A 517 -4.68 -11.49 10.95
CA ASN A 517 -5.99 -11.62 11.57
C ASN A 517 -6.10 -12.92 12.39
N MET A 518 -5.67 -14.04 11.81
CA MET A 518 -5.66 -15.35 12.47
C MET A 518 -4.76 -15.36 13.70
N PHE A 519 -3.61 -14.68 13.64
CA PHE A 519 -2.72 -14.52 14.79
C PHE A 519 -3.37 -13.71 15.90
N MET A 520 -4.04 -12.60 15.57
CA MET A 520 -4.76 -11.78 16.57
C MET A 520 -5.86 -12.58 17.25
N ASP A 521 -6.56 -13.47 16.53
CA ASP A 521 -7.56 -14.37 17.10
C ASP A 521 -6.89 -15.45 17.97
N TRP A 522 -5.81 -16.07 17.50
CA TRP A 522 -5.08 -17.10 18.25
C TRP A 522 -4.55 -16.59 19.60
N ILE A 523 -3.92 -15.41 19.65
CA ILE A 523 -3.38 -14.83 20.90
C ILE A 523 -4.45 -14.29 21.86
N GLU A 524 -5.73 -14.37 21.48
CA GLU A 524 -6.80 -13.80 22.29
C GLU A 524 -6.60 -12.31 22.60
N SER A 525 -6.15 -11.56 21.57
CA SER A 525 -5.81 -10.14 21.70
C SER A 525 -6.94 -9.34 22.36
N PRO A 526 -6.62 -8.42 23.31
CA PRO A 526 -7.62 -7.70 24.08
C PRO A 526 -8.70 -7.03 23.23
N LEU A 527 -9.95 -7.10 23.71
CA LEU A 527 -11.10 -6.46 23.07
C LEU A 527 -11.21 -4.99 23.50
N ILE A 528 -11.68 -4.16 22.58
CA ILE A 528 -12.02 -2.75 22.77
C ILE A 528 -13.49 -2.60 22.43
N GLY A 529 -14.34 -2.35 23.44
CA GLY A 529 -15.78 -2.23 23.26
C GLY A 529 -16.43 -3.48 22.63
N GLY A 530 -15.96 -4.68 23.00
CA GLY A 530 -16.44 -5.95 22.44
C GLY A 530 -15.94 -6.26 21.01
N LYS A 531 -15.12 -5.40 20.41
CA LYS A 531 -14.49 -5.59 19.09
C LYS A 531 -12.99 -5.90 19.25
N ARG A 532 -12.38 -6.61 18.31
CA ARG A 532 -10.94 -6.90 18.33
C ARG A 532 -10.20 -6.02 17.34
N TRP A 533 -9.02 -5.55 17.69
CA TRP A 533 -8.20 -4.77 16.76
C TRP A 533 -7.42 -5.70 15.84
N TYR A 534 -7.71 -5.66 14.54
CA TYR A 534 -6.99 -6.43 13.52
C TYR A 534 -6.06 -5.49 12.73
N PRO A 535 -4.76 -5.45 13.06
CA PRO A 535 -3.86 -4.44 12.52
C PRO A 535 -3.43 -4.76 11.09
N SER A 536 -3.28 -3.72 10.28
CA SER A 536 -2.57 -3.78 9.00
C SER A 536 -1.08 -3.53 9.18
N THR A 537 -0.26 -3.99 8.23
CA THR A 537 1.19 -3.71 8.20
C THR A 537 1.52 -2.23 8.34
N HIS A 538 0.67 -1.36 7.79
CA HIS A 538 0.89 0.09 7.86
C HIS A 538 0.72 0.67 9.27
N GLN A 539 -0.09 0.03 10.12
CA GLN A 539 -0.29 0.46 11.50
C GLN A 539 0.91 0.17 12.38
N PHE A 540 1.60 -0.97 12.17
CA PHE A 540 2.89 -1.25 12.82
C PHE A 540 3.93 -0.20 12.44
N ARG A 541 4.00 0.17 11.16
CA ARG A 541 4.89 1.25 10.69
C ARG A 541 4.55 2.62 11.29
N ARG A 542 3.27 3.01 11.39
CA ARG A 542 2.88 4.26 12.06
C ARG A 542 3.23 4.21 13.54
N LEU A 543 2.95 3.09 14.20
CA LEU A 543 3.27 2.91 15.61
C LEU A 543 4.77 3.04 15.87
N PHE A 544 5.62 2.40 15.06
CA PHE A 544 7.08 2.57 15.16
C PHE A 544 7.46 4.05 15.11
N ALA A 545 6.91 4.81 14.16
CA ALA A 545 7.22 6.23 14.03
C ALA A 545 6.82 7.04 15.26
N VAL A 546 5.61 6.80 15.78
CA VAL A 546 5.12 7.45 17.01
C VAL A 546 6.00 7.08 18.19
N VAL A 547 6.24 5.79 18.40
CA VAL A 547 7.00 5.27 19.55
C VAL A 547 8.44 5.76 19.51
N TYR A 548 9.13 5.62 18.38
CA TYR A 548 10.51 6.07 18.20
C TYR A 548 10.65 7.56 18.47
N PHE A 549 9.72 8.37 17.95
CA PHE A 549 9.78 9.82 18.12
C PHE A 549 9.59 10.25 19.57
N ASN A 550 8.66 9.60 20.29
CA ASN A 550 8.44 9.86 21.71
C ASN A 550 9.59 9.36 22.59
N PHE A 551 10.25 8.26 22.24
CA PHE A 551 11.40 7.73 23.00
C PHE A 551 12.73 8.43 22.69
N SER A 552 12.82 9.22 21.63
CA SER A 552 14.01 10.00 21.26
C SER A 552 13.93 11.45 21.72
N ASP A 553 13.09 11.74 22.72
CA ASP A 553 12.79 13.09 23.22
C ASP A 553 12.53 14.09 22.08
N GLN A 554 11.88 13.63 21.00
CA GLN A 554 11.54 14.42 19.82
C GLN A 554 12.73 14.95 18.99
N VAL A 555 13.96 14.55 19.32
CA VAL A 555 15.19 14.96 18.62
C VAL A 555 15.50 14.03 17.43
N GLY A 556 15.01 12.79 17.44
CA GLY A 556 15.35 11.74 16.47
C GLY A 556 14.63 11.79 15.10
N LEU A 557 14.19 12.95 14.63
CA LEU A 557 13.34 13.04 13.43
C LEU A 557 14.09 12.66 12.15
N ASP A 558 15.39 12.98 12.06
CA ASP A 558 16.22 12.69 10.89
C ASP A 558 16.51 11.18 10.79
N GLU A 559 16.85 10.55 11.91
CA GLU A 559 17.02 9.10 12.04
C GLU A 559 15.71 8.37 11.72
N LEU A 560 14.58 8.87 12.25
CA LEU A 560 13.28 8.31 11.94
C LEU A 560 12.95 8.45 10.45
N SER A 561 13.26 9.60 9.85
CA SER A 561 13.08 9.82 8.41
C SER A 561 13.91 8.86 7.57
N TRP A 562 15.14 8.61 7.99
CA TRP A 562 16.01 7.59 7.42
C TRP A 562 15.39 6.20 7.56
N PHE A 563 14.98 5.76 8.76
CA PHE A 563 14.29 4.48 8.99
C PHE A 563 13.09 4.31 8.05
N MET A 564 12.26 5.34 7.98
CA MET A 564 11.05 5.35 7.18
C MET A 564 11.35 5.44 5.67
N GLY A 565 12.52 5.89 5.24
CA GLY A 565 12.82 6.19 3.85
C GLY A 565 11.84 7.23 3.33
N HIS A 566 11.73 8.35 4.05
CA HIS A 566 11.02 9.54 3.62
C HIS A 566 12.02 10.54 3.04
N SER A 567 11.66 11.16 1.92
CA SER A 567 12.46 12.21 1.29
C SER A 567 12.16 13.59 1.85
N ASN A 568 11.10 13.72 2.66
CA ASN A 568 10.71 14.96 3.33
C ASN A 568 10.37 14.66 4.80
N LEU A 569 10.96 15.44 5.71
CA LEU A 569 10.71 15.38 7.14
C LEU A 569 9.27 15.71 7.52
N ASP A 570 8.53 16.51 6.74
CA ASP A 570 7.09 16.75 6.97
C ASP A 570 6.29 15.46 6.87
N GLN A 571 6.70 14.56 5.95
CA GLN A 571 6.08 13.26 5.83
C GLN A 571 6.37 12.41 7.07
N THR A 572 7.59 12.46 7.59
CA THR A 572 7.97 11.73 8.82
C THR A 572 7.21 12.25 10.02
N PHE A 573 7.14 13.57 10.17
CA PHE A 573 6.40 14.23 11.23
C PHE A 573 4.91 13.92 11.17
N TYR A 574 4.27 14.00 10.00
CA TYR A 574 2.85 13.64 9.83
C TYR A 574 2.52 12.21 10.30
N TYR A 575 3.49 11.29 10.21
CA TYR A 575 3.35 9.92 10.70
C TYR A 575 3.53 9.81 12.22
N ALA A 576 4.51 10.52 12.78
CA ALA A 576 4.86 10.50 14.20
C ALA A 576 3.90 11.32 15.07
N GLU A 577 3.23 12.32 14.50
CA GLU A 577 2.30 13.20 15.21
C GLU A 577 1.00 12.47 15.60
N VAL A 578 0.73 12.41 16.91
CA VAL A 578 -0.46 11.81 17.53
C VAL A 578 -1.49 12.89 17.86
N SER A 579 -1.85 13.73 16.88
CA SER A 579 -2.55 14.99 17.16
C SER A 579 -1.68 15.94 18.00
N PRO A 580 -1.76 17.26 17.79
CA PRO A 580 -1.06 18.20 18.65
C PRO A 580 -1.78 18.27 20.00
N ASP A 581 -1.15 17.76 21.05
CA ASP A 581 -1.48 18.07 22.43
C ASP A 581 -0.73 19.34 22.88
N ASP A 582 -1.06 19.84 24.08
CA ASP A 582 -0.53 21.10 24.61
C ASP A 582 1.02 21.07 24.80
N GLU A 583 1.61 19.89 24.98
CA GLU A 583 3.06 19.70 25.09
C GLU A 583 3.80 20.01 23.78
N TRP A 584 3.18 19.73 22.62
CA TRP A 584 3.75 20.06 21.30
C TRP A 584 3.68 21.54 20.96
N ILE A 585 2.63 22.22 21.45
CA ILE A 585 2.52 23.67 21.37
C ILE A 585 3.63 24.29 22.23
N ASP A 586 3.85 23.76 23.43
CA ASP A 586 4.92 24.18 24.33
C ASP A 586 6.32 24.01 23.72
N GLU A 587 6.62 22.91 23.03
CA GLU A 587 7.93 22.70 22.40
C GLU A 587 8.13 23.58 21.15
N ALA A 588 7.07 23.84 20.38
CA ALA A 588 7.12 24.82 19.29
C ALA A 588 7.41 26.23 19.84
N GLU A 589 6.78 26.61 20.94
CA GLU A 589 7.00 27.88 21.63
C GLU A 589 8.42 27.99 22.22
N ALA A 590 8.91 26.92 22.85
CA ALA A 590 10.28 26.84 23.35
C ALA A 590 11.29 26.97 22.19
N THR A 591 11.02 26.35 21.04
CA THR A 591 11.87 26.47 19.85
C THR A 591 11.88 27.90 19.30
N ILE A 592 10.72 28.56 19.20
CA ILE A 592 10.62 29.97 18.81
C ILE A 592 11.41 30.85 19.79
N ALA A 593 11.31 30.59 21.09
CA ALA A 593 12.02 31.34 22.13
C ALA A 593 13.54 31.18 22.03
N ARG A 594 14.04 29.96 21.86
CA ARG A 594 15.48 29.66 21.68
C ARG A 594 16.06 30.30 20.42
N ILE A 595 15.32 30.26 19.31
CA ILE A 595 15.73 30.91 18.05
C ILE A 595 15.66 32.44 18.19
N GLY A 596 14.61 32.97 18.83
CA GLY A 596 14.44 34.39 19.11
C GLY A 596 15.57 34.98 19.94
N ALA A 597 16.05 34.24 20.95
CA ALA A 597 17.19 34.60 21.80
C ALA A 597 18.53 34.64 21.07
N SER A 598 18.66 33.90 19.96
CA SER A 598 19.85 33.94 19.10
C SER A 598 19.81 35.18 18.20
N LEU A 599 20.44 36.28 18.65
CA LEU A 599 20.43 37.60 17.98
C LEU A 599 20.75 37.57 16.47
N ASN A 600 21.58 36.61 16.03
CA ASN A 600 22.04 36.50 14.63
C ASN A 600 21.24 35.49 13.78
N LYS A 601 20.23 34.81 14.33
CA LYS A 601 19.42 33.84 13.57
C LYS A 601 18.11 34.47 13.12
N HIS A 602 17.83 34.33 11.82
CA HIS A 602 16.54 34.68 11.23
C HIS A 602 15.52 33.59 11.54
N ILE A 603 14.31 33.99 11.94
CA ILE A 603 13.18 33.08 12.11
C ILE A 603 12.26 33.17 10.91
N ASN A 604 11.93 32.01 10.35
CA ASN A 604 10.91 31.93 9.34
C ASN A 604 9.56 31.81 10.04
N GLY A 605 8.71 32.80 9.84
CA GLY A 605 7.38 32.77 10.39
C GLY A 605 6.51 33.88 9.83
N ASP A 606 5.23 33.81 10.17
CA ASP A 606 4.25 34.81 9.77
C ASP A 606 4.55 36.18 10.42
N GLU A 607 3.75 37.18 10.04
CA GLU A 607 3.94 38.55 10.51
C GLU A 607 3.84 38.66 12.04
N ALA A 608 2.99 37.84 12.68
CA ALA A 608 2.80 37.84 14.12
C ALA A 608 4.03 37.28 14.86
N VAL A 609 4.55 36.13 14.43
CA VAL A 609 5.77 35.53 15.01
C VAL A 609 6.97 36.47 14.86
N ARG A 610 7.14 37.07 13.68
CA ARG A 610 8.24 38.02 13.43
C ARG A 610 8.12 39.28 14.27
N SER A 611 6.90 39.80 14.44
CA SER A 611 6.63 40.98 15.26
C SER A 611 6.98 40.74 16.73
N ILE A 612 6.59 39.59 17.29
CA ILE A 612 6.90 39.21 18.68
C ILE A 612 8.43 39.19 18.91
N ILE A 613 9.18 38.57 18.01
CA ILE A 613 10.63 38.44 18.15
C ILE A 613 11.34 39.78 17.99
N ASN A 614 10.92 40.60 17.02
CA ASN A 614 11.49 41.93 16.83
C ASN A 614 11.23 42.82 18.06
N LYS A 615 10.03 42.75 18.63
CA LYS A 615 9.68 43.47 19.87
C LYS A 615 10.53 43.00 21.05
N ALA A 616 10.77 41.69 21.19
CA ALA A 616 11.63 41.16 22.23
C ALA A 616 13.10 41.64 22.07
N ARG A 617 13.65 41.56 20.86
CA ARG A 617 15.02 41.99 20.53
C ARG A 617 15.26 43.49 20.69
N GLN A 618 14.24 44.33 20.45
CA GLN A 618 14.31 45.76 20.72
C GLN A 618 14.34 46.07 22.23
N SER A 619 13.79 45.18 23.05
CA SER A 619 13.63 45.40 24.49
C SER A 619 14.88 45.00 25.29
N THR A 620 15.66 44.03 24.81
CA THR A 620 16.89 43.58 25.49
C THR A 620 17.81 42.80 24.54
N ASN A 621 19.12 42.89 24.78
CA ASN A 621 20.14 42.15 24.02
C ASN A 621 20.72 40.97 24.83
N ILE A 622 20.17 40.67 26.01
CA ILE A 622 20.64 39.59 26.87
C ILE A 622 19.90 38.30 26.49
N SER A 623 20.62 37.33 25.91
CA SER A 623 20.07 36.06 25.38
C SER A 623 19.17 35.31 26.37
N THR A 624 19.60 35.17 27.63
CA THR A 624 18.83 34.48 28.67
C THR A 624 17.53 35.19 29.05
N VAL A 625 17.47 36.51 28.89
CA VAL A 625 16.26 37.31 29.14
C VAL A 625 15.34 37.31 27.90
N LEU A 626 15.93 37.25 26.70
CA LEU A 626 15.20 37.20 25.44
C LEU A 626 14.30 35.97 25.34
N GLU A 627 14.80 34.80 25.74
CA GLU A 627 14.03 33.55 25.67
C GLU A 627 12.75 33.65 26.52
N THR A 628 12.89 34.08 27.77
CA THR A 628 11.74 34.27 28.69
C THR A 628 10.78 35.34 28.18
N LEU A 629 11.31 36.43 27.59
CA LEU A 629 10.50 37.52 27.07
C LEU A 629 9.72 37.11 25.81
N VAL A 630 10.33 36.36 24.90
CA VAL A 630 9.66 35.83 23.70
C VAL A 630 8.52 34.90 24.11
N ARG A 631 8.75 34.01 25.07
CA ARG A 631 7.71 33.09 25.56
C ARG A 631 6.52 33.84 26.15
N ARG A 632 6.76 34.82 27.01
CA ARG A 632 5.70 35.69 27.57
C ARG A 632 4.89 36.41 26.49
N LEU A 633 5.55 36.94 25.47
CA LEU A 633 4.88 37.65 24.37
C LEU A 633 4.04 36.73 23.48
N ILE A 634 4.41 35.44 23.37
CA ILE A 634 3.59 34.43 22.69
C ILE A 634 2.33 34.14 23.52
N ASP A 635 2.46 33.96 24.83
CA ASP A 635 1.32 33.73 25.73
C ASP A 635 0.33 34.91 25.71
N GLU A 636 0.83 36.15 25.78
CA GLU A 636 0.02 37.36 25.64
C GLU A 636 -0.74 37.42 24.30
N HIS A 637 -0.12 36.97 23.20
CA HIS A 637 -0.75 36.93 21.87
C HIS A 637 -1.85 35.86 21.81
N LYS A 638 -1.62 34.68 22.40
CA LYS A 638 -2.59 33.58 22.50
C LYS A 638 -3.83 34.02 23.27
N GLU A 639 -3.65 34.58 24.46
CA GLU A 639 -4.75 35.06 25.31
C GLU A 639 -5.60 36.13 24.60
N LYS A 640 -4.95 37.02 23.83
CA LYS A 640 -5.63 38.12 23.14
C LYS A 640 -6.39 37.69 21.89
N THR A 641 -5.88 36.70 21.14
CA THR A 641 -6.39 36.38 19.80
C THR A 641 -7.13 35.05 19.70
N GLY A 642 -6.97 34.17 20.70
CA GLY A 642 -7.44 32.78 20.65
C GLY A 642 -6.72 31.94 19.59
N GLN A 643 -5.59 32.39 19.06
CA GLN A 643 -4.77 31.65 18.10
C GLN A 643 -3.78 30.74 18.81
N GLN A 644 -3.42 29.63 18.17
CA GLN A 644 -2.37 28.72 18.60
C GLN A 644 -1.16 28.78 17.65
N VAL A 645 0.02 28.59 18.20
CA VAL A 645 1.26 28.44 17.43
C VAL A 645 1.23 27.11 16.68
N ARG A 646 1.61 27.16 15.40
CA ARG A 646 1.83 26.02 14.52
C ARG A 646 3.13 26.21 13.77
N PHE A 647 3.64 25.15 13.16
CA PHE A 647 4.76 25.27 12.24
C PHE A 647 4.61 24.30 11.05
N CYS A 648 5.26 24.64 9.94
CA CYS A 648 5.38 23.81 8.74
C CYS A 648 6.78 24.02 8.15
N LYS A 649 7.32 23.10 7.35
CA LYS A 649 8.57 23.37 6.62
C LYS A 649 8.28 24.01 5.25
N ILE A 650 9.08 24.99 4.87
CA ILE A 650 9.05 25.62 3.55
C ILE A 650 10.39 25.31 2.84
N ASP A 651 10.31 24.93 1.57
CA ASP A 651 11.44 24.77 0.64
C ASP A 651 12.65 24.01 1.20
N GLY A 652 12.37 22.86 1.81
CA GLY A 652 13.34 21.78 1.87
C GLY A 652 14.47 21.92 2.88
N ASN A 653 14.33 22.75 3.94
CA ASN A 653 15.00 22.57 5.24
C ASN A 653 14.58 23.57 6.33
N GLU A 654 13.85 24.63 6.01
CA GLU A 654 13.55 25.71 6.97
C GLU A 654 12.16 25.58 7.61
N VAL A 655 12.10 25.64 8.94
CA VAL A 655 10.85 25.60 9.71
C VAL A 655 10.21 26.99 9.75
N PHE A 656 8.98 27.09 9.25
CA PHE A 656 8.14 28.27 9.26
C PHE A 656 7.08 28.19 10.36
N PHE A 657 7.10 29.14 11.30
CA PHE A 657 6.16 29.23 12.41
C PHE A 657 5.01 30.19 12.10
N TYR A 658 3.78 29.85 12.48
CA TYR A 658 2.61 30.70 12.23
C TYR A 658 1.55 30.55 13.31
N PHE A 659 0.71 31.56 13.47
CA PHE A 659 -0.47 31.51 14.33
C PHE A 659 -1.71 31.16 13.53
N ILE A 660 -2.55 30.26 14.05
CA ILE A 660 -3.85 29.93 13.45
C ILE A 660 -4.92 29.88 14.53
N LYS A 661 -6.17 30.26 14.20
CA LYS A 661 -7.30 29.95 15.07
C LYS A 661 -7.64 28.45 14.90
N PRO A 662 -7.64 27.65 15.98
CA PRO A 662 -7.97 26.23 15.92
C PRO A 662 -9.39 25.98 15.38
#